data_AF-A0A838UPQ9-F1
#
_entry.id   AF-A0A838UPQ9-F1
#
_cell.length_a   1.000
_cell.length_b   1.000
_cell.length_c   1.000
_cell.angle_alpha   90.00
_cell.angle_beta   90.00
_cell.angle_gamma   90.00
#
_symmetry.space_group_name_H-M   'P 1'
#
loop_
_entity.id
_entity.type
_entity.pdbx_description
1 polymer ?
#
loop_
_entity_poly.entity_id
_entity_poly.type
_entity_poly.pdbx_seq_one_letter_code
_entity_poly.pdbx_strand_id
1 'polypeptide(L)'
;MRLRRTPWSLGGVCTILLAIIALIGVPLTTSPAQAARLMRPHSALTGFINPFIGTADSNVANPVPGGASGGTFPGASAPFGRVEWSPDTTNHNPNGYRHEDSTITDFSLTHLDGAGCTSYQDFPWLPTVGTGSASTGAVSFQHANESASAGYYSVTLDNGVHTELTATQRTGMGRFTFPASTAANLYLNANNSGNGGSNVALTVDAASRTIRAQVHSSAICGSSQYTVYMFAQVDRDFSVATPGANQAVLTFNTTSNPVVQLKAAVSFVSVANAQADLSAENAGFDFNAIHTATQSTWNDYLNKIQVSGGSDDQKTVFYTALYHSLLHPNVFTDTNGQYMGADGVVHTANGYTQYANFSGWDVYRSQVQLLAILAPNVASDFAQSLVVDGQQCGALPLWFQANAETGVMVGWPAINSISDIAAFGATNFDKQTALNEMVHEATTVNARCNNYNITPGLGNYISKGYVTTGDGTTWNINGNGSASITQEWSIADFALSQFAKNQVNDATTAAQFLARSKNWRNVFQDATGHVQPRNGDGSFGGDASVTSQNGFVEGNAAQYTFMVPHDNYTLVQKLGGPSATVSRLDDLFTQLNAGLDQPHFYIGNEPQFNEPWVYDWAQHPAGAQSVVNRVRNEVFNSSPGGLPGNDDLGATSSWYVFAALGMYPEVFGTDVLAFNSPQFPSTVINLPNGHTVTINANGVSTSAPYIQNLQVNGQASNHPWVRFSDISNGATLNFTMGTNASSWGTGAADGPPDFEASSGGGGSGGGTLNTSFETGDQRPAADNQVDSVAPSGGLSNVGGICCNLTGPEMGVVAGELSHAGASAIRFSGKANGGSTNYAYLKMFDTSILVGSATTLSYWVYPESSSGFAAGNVSGNNSTCVAIDLVFSNGSNLRDSGATDQNEHRAHPAYQCTNLSLDTWNHVTVNLGSVKNGQTITRIDLGYDQPNGSGGYRGYLDDVTISG
;
A
#
# COMPACT_ATOMS: atom_id res chain seq x y z
N MET A 1 10.08 -37.84 -77.83
CA MET A 1 9.55 -37.23 -79.07
C MET A 1 9.06 -35.84 -78.70
N ARG A 2 9.60 -34.77 -79.32
CA ARG A 2 9.12 -33.36 -79.41
C ARG A 2 8.30 -32.79 -78.22
N LEU A 3 8.56 -31.63 -77.63
CA LEU A 3 9.16 -30.38 -78.12
C LEU A 3 9.29 -29.44 -76.90
N ARG A 4 10.35 -28.63 -76.88
CA ARG A 4 10.50 -27.41 -76.08
C ARG A 4 9.34 -26.43 -76.33
N ARG A 5 9.01 -25.60 -75.34
CA ARG A 5 9.01 -24.11 -75.43
C ARG A 5 8.37 -23.43 -74.20
N THR A 6 9.18 -22.66 -73.48
CA THR A 6 8.88 -21.34 -72.85
C THR A 6 8.15 -20.40 -73.84
N PRO A 7 7.56 -19.21 -73.52
CA PRO A 7 7.88 -18.30 -72.39
C PRO A 7 6.73 -17.36 -71.84
N TRP A 8 7.07 -16.57 -70.81
CA TRP A 8 6.75 -15.12 -70.57
C TRP A 8 5.40 -14.60 -70.01
N SER A 9 5.50 -14.02 -68.80
CA SER A 9 5.14 -12.65 -68.32
C SER A 9 3.77 -12.02 -68.63
N LEU A 10 3.01 -11.64 -67.59
CA LEU A 10 2.89 -10.27 -67.00
C LEU A 10 1.56 -10.11 -66.21
N GLY A 11 1.66 -9.69 -64.95
CA GLY A 11 0.80 -8.68 -64.30
C GLY A 11 -0.67 -8.98 -64.00
N GLY A 12 -1.01 -9.04 -62.71
CA GLY A 12 -2.13 -8.25 -62.18
C GLY A 12 -3.29 -8.97 -61.49
N VAL A 13 -3.33 -8.82 -60.16
CA VAL A 13 -4.51 -8.51 -59.33
C VAL A 13 -5.50 -9.63 -58.94
N CYS A 14 -5.41 -9.98 -57.65
CA CYS A 14 -6.46 -10.28 -56.66
C CYS A 14 -7.11 -11.68 -56.55
N THR A 15 -7.15 -12.12 -55.28
CA THR A 15 -8.16 -12.94 -54.57
C THR A 15 -8.16 -14.48 -54.68
N ILE A 16 -7.89 -15.08 -53.50
CA ILE A 16 -8.48 -16.31 -52.92
C ILE A 16 -8.04 -17.65 -53.52
N LEU A 17 -7.18 -18.38 -52.79
CA LEU A 17 -7.45 -19.72 -52.23
C LEU A 17 -6.14 -20.30 -51.65
N LEU A 18 -6.02 -20.36 -50.33
CA LEU A 18 -5.05 -21.22 -49.65
C LEU A 18 -5.71 -21.83 -48.41
N ALA A 19 -6.56 -22.82 -48.67
CA ALA A 19 -6.67 -24.00 -47.83
C ALA A 19 -6.00 -25.09 -48.68
N ILE A 20 -4.93 -25.72 -48.25
CA ILE A 20 -4.86 -26.76 -47.23
C ILE A 20 -3.37 -27.04 -47.07
N ILE A 21 -2.79 -26.89 -45.86
CA ILE A 21 -1.95 -27.90 -45.19
C ILE A 21 -2.03 -27.56 -43.68
N ALA A 22 -3.01 -28.17 -43.02
CA ALA A 22 -3.01 -28.36 -41.57
C ALA A 22 -2.52 -29.79 -41.28
N LEU A 23 -2.10 -30.00 -40.02
CA LEU A 23 -1.60 -31.24 -39.41
C LEU A 23 -0.08 -31.45 -39.51
N ILE A 24 0.68 -30.71 -38.71
CA ILE A 24 1.12 -31.12 -37.36
C ILE A 24 1.41 -29.80 -36.60
N GLY A 25 0.46 -29.36 -35.78
CA GLY A 25 0.62 -28.18 -34.93
C GLY A 25 0.24 -28.59 -33.51
N VAL A 26 1.23 -28.62 -32.62
CA VAL A 26 0.98 -28.60 -31.18
C VAL A 26 0.34 -27.23 -30.90
N PRO A 27 -0.86 -27.14 -30.31
CA PRO A 27 -1.44 -25.85 -29.99
C PRO A 27 -0.66 -25.28 -28.80
N LEU A 28 0.16 -24.27 -29.06
CA LEU A 28 0.50 -23.28 -28.04
C LEU A 28 -0.81 -22.59 -27.68
N THR A 29 -1.49 -23.07 -26.65
CA THR A 29 -2.59 -22.35 -26.01
C THR A 29 -1.99 -21.14 -25.30
N THR A 30 -1.80 -20.05 -26.03
CA THR A 30 -1.62 -18.74 -25.38
C THR A 30 -2.93 -18.42 -24.69
N SER A 31 -2.87 -18.19 -23.39
CA SER A 31 -4.05 -17.83 -22.60
C SER A 31 -4.62 -16.50 -23.13
N PRO A 32 -5.94 -16.27 -23.03
CA PRO A 32 -6.55 -14.98 -23.38
C PRO A 32 -5.88 -13.78 -22.68
N ALA A 33 -5.28 -14.01 -21.51
CA ALA A 33 -4.50 -13.03 -20.76
C ALA A 33 -3.22 -12.56 -21.49
N GLN A 34 -2.57 -13.43 -22.25
CA GLN A 34 -1.38 -13.07 -23.05
C GLN A 34 -1.74 -12.25 -24.30
N ALA A 35 -2.91 -12.51 -24.89
CA ALA A 35 -3.41 -11.74 -26.05
C ALA A 35 -3.89 -10.33 -25.66
N ALA A 36 -4.44 -10.16 -24.45
CA ALA A 36 -4.82 -8.83 -23.93
C ALA A 36 -3.59 -7.95 -23.62
N ARG A 37 -2.44 -8.57 -23.29
CA ARG A 37 -1.17 -7.87 -23.00
C ARG A 37 -0.55 -7.19 -24.24
N LEU A 38 -0.94 -7.61 -25.44
CA LEU A 38 -0.42 -7.10 -26.73
C LEU A 38 -1.19 -5.89 -27.31
N MET A 39 -2.27 -5.42 -26.67
CA MET A 39 -3.11 -4.33 -27.20
C MET A 39 -2.96 -2.96 -26.51
N ARG A 40 -2.07 -2.80 -25.53
CA ARG A 40 -1.75 -1.49 -24.93
C ARG A 40 -0.47 -0.94 -25.56
N PRO A 41 -0.39 0.37 -25.92
CA PRO A 41 0.84 0.95 -26.42
C PRO A 41 1.91 0.90 -25.32
N HIS A 42 2.84 -0.04 -25.48
CA HIS A 42 3.98 -0.22 -24.58
C HIS A 42 4.99 0.89 -24.87
N SER A 43 5.08 1.87 -23.97
CA SER A 43 5.97 3.03 -24.14
C SER A 43 7.36 2.73 -23.59
N ALA A 44 8.41 3.21 -24.26
CA ALA A 44 9.79 3.13 -23.76
C ALA A 44 10.04 4.22 -22.70
N LEU A 45 9.53 3.98 -21.48
CA LEU A 45 9.56 4.92 -20.35
C LEU A 45 10.87 4.89 -19.58
N THR A 46 11.69 3.85 -19.75
CA THR A 46 13.05 3.78 -19.18
C THR A 46 13.93 4.95 -19.60
N GLY A 47 13.64 5.61 -20.72
CA GLY A 47 14.38 6.80 -21.18
C GLY A 47 14.17 8.07 -20.33
N PHE A 48 13.19 8.09 -19.43
CA PHE A 48 12.99 9.18 -18.46
C PHE A 48 13.71 8.92 -17.12
N ILE A 49 14.26 7.73 -16.89
CA ILE A 49 14.88 7.40 -15.62
C ILE A 49 16.28 8.03 -15.56
N ASN A 50 16.53 8.78 -14.48
CA ASN A 50 17.86 9.29 -14.15
C ASN A 50 18.31 8.74 -12.78
N PRO A 51 19.03 7.61 -12.74
CA PRO A 51 19.49 7.01 -11.47
C PRO A 51 20.46 7.88 -10.66
N PHE A 52 20.92 9.02 -11.20
CA PHE A 52 21.75 9.95 -10.43
C PHE A 52 20.94 10.84 -9.47
N ILE A 53 19.61 10.96 -9.62
CA ILE A 53 18.80 11.76 -8.69
C ILE A 53 18.88 11.14 -7.29
N GLY A 54 19.31 11.93 -6.31
CA GLY A 54 19.54 11.49 -4.93
C GLY A 54 21.00 11.14 -4.59
N THR A 55 21.90 11.11 -5.58
CA THR A 55 23.31 10.74 -5.38
C THR A 55 24.19 11.90 -4.87
N ALA A 56 23.70 13.14 -4.88
CA ALA A 56 24.39 14.32 -4.37
C ALA A 56 23.69 14.90 -3.13
N ASP A 57 24.39 15.73 -2.37
CA ASP A 57 23.81 16.39 -1.21
C ASP A 57 22.62 17.29 -1.62
N SER A 58 21.53 17.20 -0.86
CA SER A 58 20.37 18.06 -0.96
C SER A 58 20.68 19.47 -0.39
N ASN A 59 19.71 20.38 -0.48
CA ASN A 59 19.86 21.75 0.02
C ASN A 59 19.44 21.96 1.48
N VAL A 60 19.16 20.89 2.24
CA VAL A 60 18.70 20.97 3.63
C VAL A 60 19.81 21.48 4.55
N ALA A 61 19.50 22.45 5.40
CA ALA A 61 20.50 23.09 6.27
C ALA A 61 20.88 22.24 7.49
N ASN A 62 19.93 21.48 8.03
CA ASN A 62 20.09 20.66 9.23
C ASN A 62 19.40 19.29 9.04
N PRO A 63 20.00 18.39 8.23
CA PRO A 63 19.43 17.09 7.94
C PRO A 63 19.40 16.17 9.16
N VAL A 64 18.63 15.09 9.07
CA VAL A 64 18.84 13.91 9.92
C VAL A 64 20.27 13.35 9.75
N PRO A 65 20.83 12.64 10.74
CA PRO A 65 22.11 11.96 10.59
C PRO A 65 22.13 11.06 9.35
N GLY A 66 23.07 11.28 8.43
CA GLY A 66 23.15 10.54 7.16
C GLY A 66 22.19 11.01 6.07
N GLY A 67 21.23 11.90 6.37
CA GLY A 67 20.20 12.39 5.43
C GLY A 67 20.54 13.68 4.69
N ALA A 68 21.83 13.96 4.49
CA ALA A 68 22.24 15.14 3.74
C ALA A 68 21.95 15.01 2.24
N SER A 69 21.98 13.80 1.70
CA SER A 69 21.66 13.47 0.30
C SER A 69 20.41 12.59 0.22
N GLY A 70 20.06 12.18 -1.00
CA GLY A 70 19.08 11.11 -1.22
C GLY A 70 19.57 9.72 -0.82
N GLY A 71 20.88 9.54 -0.68
CA GLY A 71 21.50 8.26 -0.39
C GLY A 71 21.27 7.19 -1.48
N THR A 72 20.95 7.58 -2.70
CA THR A 72 20.67 6.62 -3.79
C THR A 72 21.94 6.14 -4.48
N PHE A 73 21.83 5.10 -5.31
CA PHE A 73 22.95 4.58 -6.10
C PHE A 73 22.62 4.48 -7.60
N PRO A 74 23.57 4.75 -8.52
CA PRO A 74 23.28 4.79 -9.97
C PRO A 74 23.38 3.42 -10.67
N GLY A 75 23.52 2.35 -9.91
CA GLY A 75 23.89 1.01 -10.35
C GLY A 75 22.79 0.26 -11.12
N ALA A 76 23.18 -0.87 -11.68
CA ALA A 76 22.25 -1.74 -12.38
C ALA A 76 21.49 -2.65 -11.41
N SER A 77 20.16 -2.52 -11.40
CA SER A 77 19.23 -3.42 -10.71
C SER A 77 18.00 -3.72 -11.56
N ALA A 78 17.41 -4.90 -11.38
CA ALA A 78 16.07 -5.22 -11.85
C ALA A 78 15.03 -4.82 -10.78
N PRO A 79 13.73 -4.65 -11.11
CA PRO A 79 12.71 -4.39 -10.09
C PRO A 79 12.76 -5.45 -8.97
N PHE A 80 12.85 -4.98 -7.73
CA PHE A 80 12.98 -5.82 -6.52
C PHE A 80 14.18 -6.78 -6.53
N GLY A 81 15.23 -6.45 -7.28
CA GLY A 81 16.41 -7.29 -7.47
C GLY A 81 17.30 -7.33 -6.23
N ARG A 82 17.78 -8.52 -5.87
CA ARG A 82 18.79 -8.75 -4.83
C ARG A 82 20.20 -8.35 -5.25
N VAL A 83 20.48 -8.39 -6.55
CA VAL A 83 21.74 -7.91 -7.11
C VAL A 83 21.55 -6.51 -7.64
N GLU A 84 22.35 -5.62 -7.09
CA GLU A 84 22.37 -4.18 -7.36
C GLU A 84 23.82 -3.81 -7.63
N TRP A 85 24.28 -4.04 -8.86
CA TRP A 85 25.69 -3.88 -9.19
C TRP A 85 26.00 -2.42 -9.48
N SER A 86 26.67 -1.75 -8.56
CA SER A 86 26.88 -0.29 -8.55
C SER A 86 28.35 0.07 -8.35
N PRO A 87 28.81 1.25 -8.82
CA PRO A 87 30.07 1.85 -8.39
C PRO A 87 30.09 2.27 -6.92
N ASP A 88 31.25 2.10 -6.28
CA ASP A 88 31.53 2.58 -4.93
C ASP A 88 32.56 3.74 -4.93
N THR A 89 32.25 4.93 -4.40
CA THR A 89 33.13 6.14 -4.44
C THR A 89 33.79 6.48 -3.10
N THR A 90 34.88 7.26 -3.09
CA THR A 90 35.73 7.42 -1.90
C THR A 90 35.07 8.01 -0.63
N ASN A 91 34.08 8.88 -0.77
CA ASN A 91 33.40 9.58 0.33
C ASN A 91 31.91 9.23 0.37
N HIS A 92 31.54 8.04 -0.10
CA HIS A 92 30.17 7.64 -0.38
C HIS A 92 29.22 7.43 0.82
N ASN A 93 29.68 7.67 2.05
CA ASN A 93 28.92 7.23 3.23
C ASN A 93 27.56 7.95 3.27
N PRO A 94 26.43 7.23 3.41
CA PRO A 94 26.35 5.79 3.72
C PRO A 94 26.32 4.78 2.53
N ASN A 95 25.78 5.11 1.35
CA ASN A 95 25.23 4.12 0.40
C ASN A 95 26.04 3.87 -0.89
N GLY A 96 27.37 3.75 -0.79
CA GLY A 96 28.22 3.27 -1.88
C GLY A 96 28.59 4.33 -2.92
N TYR A 97 27.69 5.26 -3.31
CA TYR A 97 28.02 6.32 -4.28
C TYR A 97 27.73 7.75 -3.79
N ARG A 98 28.62 8.70 -4.10
CA ARG A 98 28.42 10.14 -3.93
C ARG A 98 28.85 10.91 -5.18
N HIS A 99 27.93 11.69 -5.74
CA HIS A 99 28.11 12.34 -7.05
C HIS A 99 29.24 13.37 -7.08
N GLU A 100 29.61 13.99 -5.96
CA GLU A 100 30.72 14.95 -5.95
C GLU A 100 32.10 14.29 -6.03
N ASP A 101 32.18 12.97 -5.87
CA ASP A 101 33.43 12.24 -5.96
C ASP A 101 33.88 12.03 -7.41
N SER A 102 35.19 12.05 -7.63
CA SER A 102 35.81 11.84 -8.95
C SER A 102 36.68 10.58 -9.00
N THR A 103 36.49 9.68 -8.02
CA THR A 103 37.25 8.43 -7.90
C THR A 103 36.34 7.29 -7.45
N ILE A 104 36.41 6.16 -8.17
CA ILE A 104 35.72 4.91 -7.86
C ILE A 104 36.71 3.96 -7.18
N THR A 105 36.33 3.45 -6.02
CA THR A 105 37.09 2.45 -5.24
C THR A 105 36.92 1.05 -5.82
N ASP A 106 35.71 0.67 -6.19
CA ASP A 106 35.35 -0.62 -6.79
C ASP A 106 33.88 -0.63 -7.27
N PHE A 107 33.37 -1.80 -7.67
CA PHE A 107 31.98 -2.04 -8.05
C PHE A 107 31.45 -3.27 -7.29
N SER A 108 30.61 -3.08 -6.28
CA SER A 108 30.04 -4.15 -5.46
C SER A 108 28.65 -4.61 -5.90
N LEU A 109 28.19 -5.78 -5.41
CA LEU A 109 27.02 -6.49 -5.95
C LEU A 109 25.68 -6.21 -5.23
N THR A 110 25.70 -5.48 -4.12
CA THR A 110 24.55 -5.32 -3.20
C THR A 110 24.56 -3.92 -2.59
N HIS A 111 23.41 -3.23 -2.56
CA HIS A 111 23.29 -1.88 -2.02
C HIS A 111 21.98 -1.72 -1.23
N LEU A 112 21.75 -0.55 -0.65
CA LEU A 112 20.43 -0.13 -0.22
C LEU A 112 20.20 1.27 -0.79
N ASP A 113 18.99 1.50 -1.30
CA ASP A 113 18.64 2.78 -1.91
C ASP A 113 18.13 3.73 -0.82
N GLY A 114 18.90 4.78 -0.52
CA GLY A 114 18.46 5.85 0.37
C GLY A 114 18.50 5.55 1.87
N ALA A 115 19.25 4.56 2.34
CA ALA A 115 19.33 4.26 3.77
C ALA A 115 20.22 5.25 4.56
N GLY A 116 19.89 5.57 5.81
CA GLY A 116 20.66 6.54 6.63
C GLY A 116 22.02 6.07 7.19
N CYS A 117 22.39 4.80 7.01
CA CYS A 117 23.59 4.18 7.56
C CYS A 117 24.24 3.25 6.53
N THR A 118 25.57 3.11 6.60
CA THR A 118 26.32 2.20 5.73
C THR A 118 25.80 0.78 5.83
N SER A 119 25.72 0.09 4.69
CA SER A 119 25.22 -1.28 4.57
C SER A 119 25.74 -1.95 3.30
N TYR A 120 25.68 -3.28 3.25
CA TYR A 120 26.03 -4.09 2.08
C TYR A 120 27.40 -3.78 1.45
N GLN A 121 27.44 -3.43 0.15
CA GLN A 121 28.64 -3.28 -0.68
C GLN A 121 29.48 -4.57 -0.76
N ASP A 122 28.80 -5.74 -0.81
CA ASP A 122 29.46 -7.04 -0.79
C ASP A 122 30.10 -7.41 -2.13
N PHE A 123 31.22 -8.14 -2.03
CA PHE A 123 32.02 -8.65 -3.15
C PHE A 123 32.46 -7.60 -4.19
N PRO A 124 33.18 -6.55 -3.78
CA PRO A 124 33.62 -5.48 -4.67
C PRO A 124 34.66 -5.93 -5.71
N TRP A 125 34.44 -5.49 -6.96
CA TRP A 125 35.30 -5.75 -8.11
C TRP A 125 35.91 -4.45 -8.67
N LEU A 126 37.21 -4.41 -8.94
CA LEU A 126 37.87 -3.26 -9.57
C LEU A 126 38.65 -3.68 -10.83
N PRO A 127 38.29 -3.16 -12.03
CA PRO A 127 39.10 -3.36 -13.23
C PRO A 127 40.35 -2.46 -13.26
N THR A 128 41.52 -3.05 -13.46
CA THR A 128 42.80 -2.31 -13.54
C THR A 128 43.68 -2.76 -14.70
N VAL A 129 44.69 -1.96 -15.05
CA VAL A 129 45.69 -2.28 -16.09
C VAL A 129 47.09 -2.18 -15.48
N GLY A 130 47.97 -3.14 -15.79
CA GLY A 130 49.39 -3.12 -15.43
C GLY A 130 49.82 -4.26 -14.51
N THR A 131 51.14 -4.49 -14.44
CA THR A 131 51.75 -5.55 -13.62
C THR A 131 51.82 -5.15 -12.14
N GLY A 132 51.34 -6.01 -11.25
CA GLY A 132 51.42 -5.76 -9.80
C GLY A 132 50.39 -4.75 -9.27
N SER A 133 49.41 -4.35 -10.07
CA SER A 133 48.28 -3.54 -9.63
C SER A 133 47.30 -4.37 -8.80
N ALA A 134 47.74 -4.78 -7.60
CA ALA A 134 46.86 -4.71 -6.44
C ALA A 134 46.82 -3.23 -6.03
N SER A 135 46.32 -2.34 -6.89
CA SER A 135 46.10 -0.97 -6.45
C SER A 135 44.95 -1.03 -5.46
N THR A 136 45.29 -1.00 -4.17
CA THR A 136 44.38 -0.73 -3.06
C THR A 136 43.86 0.72 -3.11
N GLY A 137 43.69 1.28 -4.30
CA GLY A 137 43.51 2.70 -4.53
C GLY A 137 42.45 2.94 -5.59
N ALA A 138 41.62 3.94 -5.32
CA ALA A 138 40.54 4.38 -6.19
C ALA A 138 41.06 4.83 -7.56
N VAL A 139 40.27 4.58 -8.60
CA VAL A 139 40.56 4.97 -9.98
C VAL A 139 39.74 6.22 -10.32
N SER A 140 40.42 7.24 -10.83
CA SER A 140 39.75 8.48 -11.25
C SER A 140 38.81 8.27 -12.44
N PHE A 141 37.76 9.09 -12.51
CA PHE A 141 36.83 9.16 -13.63
C PHE A 141 36.26 10.57 -13.75
N GLN A 142 35.44 10.80 -14.79
CA GLN A 142 34.69 12.04 -14.98
C GLN A 142 33.23 11.71 -15.28
N HIS A 143 32.27 12.42 -14.69
CA HIS A 143 30.83 12.20 -14.96
C HIS A 143 30.46 12.38 -16.43
N ALA A 144 31.22 13.16 -17.21
CA ALA A 144 31.03 13.27 -18.65
C ALA A 144 31.25 11.94 -19.41
N ASN A 145 31.96 10.99 -18.78
CA ASN A 145 32.22 9.64 -19.29
C ASN A 145 31.39 8.57 -18.55
N GLU A 146 30.38 8.99 -17.78
CA GLU A 146 29.53 8.17 -16.95
C GLU A 146 28.08 8.25 -17.46
N SER A 147 27.35 7.15 -17.40
CA SER A 147 25.95 7.10 -17.79
C SER A 147 25.22 5.99 -17.02
N ALA A 148 23.99 6.26 -16.61
CA ALA A 148 23.13 5.31 -15.92
C ALA A 148 21.71 5.38 -16.49
N SER A 149 21.03 4.24 -16.48
CA SER A 149 19.60 4.10 -16.81
C SER A 149 19.03 2.89 -16.07
N ALA A 150 17.71 2.71 -16.06
CA ALA A 150 17.09 1.58 -15.35
C ALA A 150 17.68 0.21 -15.79
N GLY A 151 18.39 -0.45 -14.88
CA GLY A 151 19.03 -1.76 -15.11
C GLY A 151 20.37 -1.72 -15.84
N TYR A 152 21.00 -0.54 -15.99
CA TYR A 152 22.27 -0.39 -16.68
C TYR A 152 23.11 0.77 -16.14
N TYR A 153 24.41 0.52 -15.94
CA TYR A 153 25.40 1.52 -15.58
C TYR A 153 26.62 1.41 -16.51
N SER A 154 27.25 2.53 -16.83
CA SER A 154 28.49 2.56 -17.60
C SER A 154 29.40 3.72 -17.21
N VAL A 155 30.70 3.45 -17.18
CA VAL A 155 31.74 4.47 -16.98
C VAL A 155 33.01 4.12 -17.75
N THR A 156 33.66 5.14 -18.30
CA THR A 156 35.05 5.02 -18.76
C THR A 156 35.98 5.60 -17.71
N LEU A 157 36.76 4.74 -17.07
CA LEU A 157 37.73 5.12 -16.05
C LEU A 157 38.97 5.76 -16.68
N ASP A 158 39.68 6.62 -15.94
CA ASP A 158 40.89 7.30 -16.41
C ASP A 158 42.06 6.34 -16.68
N ASN A 159 41.99 5.11 -16.16
CA ASN A 159 42.92 4.02 -16.50
C ASN A 159 42.63 3.40 -17.91
N GLY A 160 41.62 3.92 -18.61
CA GLY A 160 41.24 3.53 -19.97
C GLY A 160 40.29 2.34 -20.07
N VAL A 161 39.85 1.76 -18.94
CA VAL A 161 38.88 0.65 -18.97
C VAL A 161 37.46 1.22 -19.06
N HIS A 162 36.72 0.75 -20.06
CA HIS A 162 35.28 1.00 -20.17
C HIS A 162 34.51 -0.14 -19.49
N THR A 163 33.71 0.21 -18.48
CA THR A 163 32.94 -0.73 -17.66
C THR A 163 31.46 -0.54 -17.96
N GLU A 164 30.76 -1.64 -18.16
CA GLU A 164 29.30 -1.68 -18.36
C GLU A 164 28.72 -2.77 -17.45
N LEU A 165 27.63 -2.46 -16.75
CA LEU A 165 26.97 -3.33 -15.78
C LEU A 165 25.48 -3.50 -16.12
N THR A 166 24.96 -4.70 -15.91
CA THR A 166 23.52 -4.98 -15.93
C THR A 166 23.18 -6.08 -14.91
N ALA A 167 21.91 -6.24 -14.54
CA ALA A 167 21.48 -7.19 -13.52
C ALA A 167 20.13 -7.83 -13.84
N THR A 168 19.96 -9.07 -13.39
CA THR A 168 18.67 -9.75 -13.19
C THR A 168 18.28 -9.63 -11.72
N GLN A 169 17.24 -10.34 -11.27
CA GLN A 169 16.85 -10.31 -9.86
C GLN A 169 17.92 -10.91 -8.92
N ARG A 170 18.65 -11.96 -9.34
CA ARG A 170 19.61 -12.67 -8.47
C ARG A 170 21.04 -12.68 -9.00
N THR A 171 21.26 -12.15 -10.20
CA THR A 171 22.55 -12.22 -10.90
C THR A 171 22.93 -10.89 -11.52
N GLY A 172 24.21 -10.64 -11.68
CA GLY A 172 24.79 -9.48 -12.34
C GLY A 172 25.68 -9.90 -13.50
N MET A 173 25.84 -9.01 -14.47
CA MET A 173 26.79 -9.18 -15.57
C MET A 173 27.57 -7.89 -15.84
N GLY A 174 28.89 -8.01 -15.86
CA GLY A 174 29.83 -6.94 -16.17
C GLY A 174 30.53 -7.20 -17.50
N ARG A 175 30.65 -6.17 -18.33
CA ARG A 175 31.44 -6.15 -19.57
C ARG A 175 32.51 -5.07 -19.44
N PHE A 176 33.77 -5.52 -19.46
CA PHE A 176 34.94 -4.66 -19.25
C PHE A 176 35.77 -4.61 -20.53
N THR A 177 35.80 -3.47 -21.18
CA THR A 177 36.62 -3.25 -22.39
C THR A 177 37.94 -2.60 -21.99
N PHE A 178 39.00 -3.38 -21.98
CA PHE A 178 40.35 -2.94 -21.61
C PHE A 178 41.12 -2.37 -22.81
N PRO A 179 42.08 -1.46 -22.55
CA PRO A 179 43.17 -1.19 -23.50
C PRO A 179 43.93 -2.49 -23.85
N ALA A 180 44.63 -2.48 -24.99
CA ALA A 180 45.49 -3.60 -25.39
C ALA A 180 46.61 -3.81 -24.35
N SER A 181 46.54 -4.90 -23.59
CA SER A 181 47.46 -5.19 -22.50
C SER A 181 47.69 -6.68 -22.34
N THR A 182 48.85 -7.07 -21.84
CA THR A 182 49.12 -8.44 -21.36
C THR A 182 48.81 -8.60 -19.86
N ALA A 183 48.45 -7.50 -19.20
CA ALA A 183 48.12 -7.42 -17.79
C ALA A 183 46.85 -6.57 -17.60
N ALA A 184 45.73 -7.03 -18.16
CA ALA A 184 44.39 -6.51 -17.85
C ALA A 184 43.85 -7.29 -16.64
N ASN A 185 43.39 -6.62 -15.60
CA ASN A 185 43.07 -7.26 -14.33
C ASN A 185 41.63 -7.00 -13.89
N LEU A 186 41.02 -8.00 -13.26
CA LEU A 186 39.87 -7.82 -12.36
C LEU A 186 40.33 -8.15 -10.95
N TYR A 187 40.28 -7.16 -10.06
CA TYR A 187 40.62 -7.31 -8.65
C TYR A 187 39.36 -7.50 -7.81
N LEU A 188 39.32 -8.54 -6.99
CA LEU A 188 38.27 -8.81 -6.02
C LEU A 188 38.84 -8.68 -4.61
N ASN A 189 38.16 -7.93 -3.75
CA ASN A 189 38.41 -7.91 -2.31
C ASN A 189 37.18 -8.41 -1.55
N ALA A 190 37.11 -9.71 -1.30
CA ALA A 190 35.94 -10.36 -0.69
C ALA A 190 35.68 -9.98 0.78
N ASN A 191 36.53 -9.14 1.39
CA ASN A 191 36.40 -8.67 2.77
C ASN A 191 36.02 -7.18 2.89
N ASN A 192 35.79 -6.49 1.77
CA ASN A 192 35.58 -5.04 1.73
C ASN A 192 34.10 -4.64 1.61
N SER A 193 33.21 -5.37 2.28
CA SER A 193 31.83 -4.92 2.50
C SER A 193 31.81 -3.58 3.25
N GLY A 194 30.78 -2.77 3.07
CA GLY A 194 30.70 -1.40 3.60
C GLY A 194 30.86 -1.31 5.12
N ASN A 195 30.30 -2.28 5.86
CA ASN A 195 30.48 -2.40 7.32
C ASN A 195 31.60 -3.36 7.74
N GLY A 196 32.46 -3.75 6.81
CA GLY A 196 33.53 -4.72 7.00
C GLY A 196 33.03 -6.17 7.03
N GLY A 197 33.90 -7.07 6.57
CA GLY A 197 33.66 -8.51 6.56
C GLY A 197 34.39 -9.28 7.66
N SER A 198 33.85 -10.44 8.00
CA SER A 198 34.51 -11.48 8.80
C SER A 198 34.21 -12.87 8.23
N ASN A 199 34.94 -13.90 8.71
CA ASN A 199 34.78 -15.30 8.29
C ASN A 199 34.70 -15.49 6.76
N VAL A 200 35.59 -14.77 6.06
CA VAL A 200 35.65 -14.76 4.61
C VAL A 200 36.30 -16.04 4.10
N ALA A 201 35.68 -16.64 3.09
CA ALA A 201 36.30 -17.68 2.29
C ALA A 201 36.29 -17.25 0.82
N LEU A 202 37.41 -17.42 0.14
CA LEU A 202 37.56 -17.12 -1.29
C LEU A 202 38.27 -18.29 -1.97
N THR A 203 37.67 -18.83 -3.02
CA THR A 203 38.26 -19.87 -3.87
C THR A 203 38.18 -19.44 -5.33
N VAL A 204 39.32 -19.43 -6.01
CA VAL A 204 39.43 -19.13 -7.44
C VAL A 204 39.96 -20.36 -8.16
N ASP A 205 39.21 -20.85 -9.14
CA ASP A 205 39.60 -21.97 -9.99
C ASP A 205 39.73 -21.50 -11.44
N ALA A 206 40.97 -21.29 -11.88
CA ALA A 206 41.28 -20.86 -13.24
C ALA A 206 40.96 -21.93 -14.30
N ALA A 207 40.96 -23.21 -13.95
CA ALA A 207 40.67 -24.29 -14.90
C ALA A 207 39.18 -24.34 -15.26
N SER A 208 38.30 -24.13 -14.27
CA SER A 208 36.86 -24.05 -14.51
C SER A 208 36.36 -22.61 -14.76
N ARG A 209 37.24 -21.62 -14.64
CA ARG A 209 36.96 -20.18 -14.75
C ARG A 209 35.94 -19.67 -13.73
N THR A 210 35.97 -20.22 -12.52
CA THR A 210 34.98 -19.93 -11.47
C THR A 210 35.60 -19.29 -10.24
N ILE A 211 34.81 -18.42 -9.60
CA ILE A 211 35.14 -17.75 -8.34
C ILE A 211 34.00 -18.02 -7.37
N ARG A 212 34.35 -18.41 -6.14
CA ARG A 212 33.41 -18.69 -5.06
C ARG A 212 33.83 -17.89 -3.84
N ALA A 213 32.90 -17.16 -3.24
CA ALA A 213 33.18 -16.41 -2.03
C ALA A 213 32.05 -16.51 -1.01
N GLN A 214 32.38 -16.30 0.26
CA GLN A 214 31.43 -16.03 1.34
C GLN A 214 31.98 -14.92 2.22
N VAL A 215 31.10 -14.15 2.85
CA VAL A 215 31.46 -13.18 3.90
C VAL A 215 30.35 -13.10 4.94
N HIS A 216 30.74 -12.97 6.21
CA HIS A 216 29.85 -12.53 7.28
C HIS A 216 29.99 -11.01 7.41
N SER A 217 28.92 -10.29 7.08
CA SER A 217 28.89 -8.82 7.08
C SER A 217 27.94 -8.32 8.16
N SER A 218 28.12 -7.06 8.57
CA SER A 218 27.24 -6.41 9.54
C SER A 218 26.08 -5.71 8.81
N ALA A 219 24.87 -5.90 9.35
CA ALA A 219 23.68 -5.20 8.90
C ALA A 219 23.79 -3.68 9.16
N ILE A 220 22.81 -2.93 8.66
CA ILE A 220 22.75 -1.50 8.74
C ILE A 220 22.95 -1.00 10.17
N CYS A 221 23.67 0.11 10.32
CA CYS A 221 24.04 0.70 11.61
C CYS A 221 24.78 -0.28 12.57
N GLY A 222 25.25 -1.44 12.09
CA GLY A 222 26.18 -2.35 12.78
C GLY A 222 25.58 -3.18 13.92
N SER A 223 24.26 -3.29 14.03
CA SER A 223 23.58 -3.92 15.18
C SER A 223 23.37 -5.44 15.07
N SER A 224 23.38 -5.99 13.86
CA SER A 224 23.23 -7.43 13.60
C SER A 224 24.14 -7.88 12.44
N GLN A 225 24.14 -9.19 12.13
CA GLN A 225 25.02 -9.78 11.12
C GLN A 225 24.25 -10.73 10.21
N TYR A 226 24.67 -10.82 8.95
CA TYR A 226 24.19 -11.80 7.97
C TYR A 226 25.38 -12.48 7.27
N THR A 227 25.11 -13.60 6.61
CA THR A 227 26.09 -14.29 5.76
C THR A 227 25.61 -14.26 4.33
N VAL A 228 26.51 -13.88 3.42
CA VAL A 228 26.21 -13.82 1.99
C VAL A 228 27.27 -14.60 1.21
N TYR A 229 26.84 -15.21 0.11
CA TYR A 229 27.63 -16.08 -0.75
C TYR A 229 27.60 -15.58 -2.18
N MET A 230 28.74 -15.72 -2.87
CA MET A 230 28.87 -15.39 -4.29
C MET A 230 29.36 -16.60 -5.08
N PHE A 231 28.78 -16.77 -6.26
CA PHE A 231 29.36 -17.56 -7.35
C PHE A 231 29.53 -16.68 -8.58
N ALA A 232 30.73 -16.65 -9.16
CA ALA A 232 31.01 -15.91 -10.38
C ALA A 232 31.78 -16.73 -11.42
N GLN A 233 31.64 -16.36 -12.68
CA GLN A 233 32.29 -16.99 -13.83
C GLN A 233 32.77 -15.93 -14.82
N VAL A 234 33.93 -16.17 -15.44
CA VAL A 234 34.48 -15.32 -16.51
C VAL A 234 34.51 -16.05 -17.86
N ASP A 235 34.45 -15.28 -18.95
CA ASP A 235 34.26 -15.82 -20.31
C ASP A 235 35.51 -16.46 -20.94
N ARG A 236 36.68 -16.34 -20.30
CA ARG A 236 37.98 -16.76 -20.85
C ARG A 236 38.99 -17.20 -19.79
N ASP A 237 40.09 -17.77 -20.26
CA ASP A 237 41.20 -18.18 -19.41
C ASP A 237 41.93 -16.96 -18.80
N PHE A 238 42.41 -17.12 -17.57
CA PHE A 238 43.16 -16.11 -16.83
C PHE A 238 44.26 -16.76 -15.97
N SER A 239 45.25 -15.96 -15.59
CA SER A 239 46.12 -16.28 -14.47
C SER A 239 45.58 -15.62 -13.19
N VAL A 240 45.82 -16.25 -12.04
CA VAL A 240 45.37 -15.73 -10.75
C VAL A 240 46.56 -15.44 -9.84
N ALA A 241 46.51 -14.32 -9.13
CA ALA A 241 47.36 -14.02 -7.98
C ALA A 241 46.49 -13.73 -6.75
N THR A 242 46.97 -14.12 -5.57
CA THR A 242 46.30 -13.89 -4.28
C THR A 242 47.15 -12.93 -3.44
N PRO A 243 46.99 -11.61 -3.59
CA PRO A 243 47.81 -10.63 -2.89
C PRO A 243 47.54 -10.57 -1.37
N GLY A 244 46.41 -11.11 -0.93
CA GLY A 244 46.03 -11.28 0.47
C GLY A 244 45.10 -12.49 0.63
N ALA A 245 44.80 -12.88 1.88
CA ALA A 245 44.00 -14.07 2.18
C ALA A 245 42.59 -14.05 1.55
N ASN A 246 42.02 -12.87 1.37
CA ASN A 246 40.65 -12.64 0.91
C ASN A 246 40.59 -11.87 -0.42
N GLN A 247 41.71 -11.84 -1.15
CA GLN A 247 41.87 -11.02 -2.34
C GLN A 247 42.33 -11.86 -3.52
N ALA A 248 41.80 -11.56 -4.69
CA ALA A 248 42.21 -12.19 -5.94
C ALA A 248 42.40 -11.16 -7.05
N VAL A 249 43.46 -11.34 -7.84
CA VAL A 249 43.68 -10.61 -9.09
C VAL A 249 43.59 -11.62 -10.22
N LEU A 250 42.59 -11.48 -11.09
CA LEU A 250 42.45 -12.27 -12.31
C LEU A 250 43.06 -11.49 -13.46
N THR A 251 44.12 -12.01 -14.07
CA THR A 251 44.87 -11.34 -15.14
C THR A 251 44.62 -11.98 -16.50
N PHE A 252 44.31 -11.14 -17.48
CA PHE A 252 43.95 -11.50 -18.84
C PHE A 252 44.91 -10.86 -19.85
N ASN A 253 45.07 -11.52 -21.00
CA ASN A 253 45.68 -10.91 -22.18
C ASN A 253 44.59 -10.38 -23.11
N THR A 254 44.53 -9.05 -23.25
CA THR A 254 43.53 -8.31 -24.02
C THR A 254 44.09 -7.74 -25.33
N THR A 255 45.29 -8.13 -25.76
CA THR A 255 45.93 -7.57 -26.98
C THR A 255 45.16 -7.88 -28.27
N SER A 256 44.47 -9.02 -28.34
CA SER A 256 43.69 -9.44 -29.53
C SER A 256 42.17 -9.40 -29.32
N ASN A 257 41.71 -9.36 -28.07
CA ASN A 257 40.30 -9.25 -27.71
C ASN A 257 40.18 -8.38 -26.44
N PRO A 258 39.76 -7.10 -26.56
CA PRO A 258 39.80 -6.14 -25.46
C PRO A 258 38.72 -6.36 -24.40
N VAL A 259 37.61 -7.01 -24.76
CA VAL A 259 36.44 -7.15 -23.88
C VAL A 259 36.63 -8.36 -22.99
N VAL A 260 36.42 -8.28 -21.67
CA VAL A 260 36.30 -9.41 -20.73
C VAL A 260 34.90 -9.35 -20.12
N GLN A 261 34.23 -10.50 -20.01
CA GLN A 261 32.90 -10.57 -19.37
C GLN A 261 32.96 -11.38 -18.08
N LEU A 262 32.30 -10.87 -17.04
CA LEU A 262 32.10 -11.54 -15.75
C LEU A 262 30.60 -11.59 -15.46
N LYS A 263 30.11 -12.74 -14.99
CA LYS A 263 28.78 -12.87 -14.42
C LYS A 263 28.88 -13.37 -12.99
N ALA A 264 28.06 -12.85 -12.11
CA ALA A 264 28.04 -13.19 -10.69
C ALA A 264 26.60 -13.38 -10.20
N ALA A 265 26.43 -14.20 -9.18
CA ALA A 265 25.17 -14.38 -8.48
C ALA A 265 25.41 -14.31 -6.97
N VAL A 266 24.41 -13.80 -6.27
CA VAL A 266 24.39 -13.65 -4.81
C VAL A 266 23.32 -14.57 -4.23
N SER A 267 23.64 -15.28 -3.15
CA SER A 267 22.68 -16.06 -2.34
C SER A 267 23.00 -15.86 -0.87
N PHE A 268 21.96 -15.89 -0.02
CA PHE A 268 22.10 -15.89 1.44
C PHE A 268 22.08 -17.31 2.04
N VAL A 269 21.95 -18.34 1.19
CA VAL A 269 21.90 -19.75 1.61
C VAL A 269 23.25 -20.43 1.42
N SER A 270 23.79 -20.41 0.20
CA SER A 270 25.06 -21.07 -0.10
C SER A 270 25.66 -20.68 -1.46
N VAL A 271 26.94 -20.98 -1.66
CA VAL A 271 27.58 -20.89 -2.99
C VAL A 271 26.90 -21.79 -4.03
N ALA A 272 26.38 -22.96 -3.63
CA ALA A 272 25.70 -23.88 -4.54
C ALA A 272 24.39 -23.28 -5.05
N ASN A 273 23.66 -22.56 -4.18
CA ASN A 273 22.46 -21.84 -4.57
C ASN A 273 22.79 -20.66 -5.48
N ALA A 274 23.81 -19.85 -5.16
CA ALA A 274 24.28 -18.80 -6.06
C ALA A 274 24.64 -19.35 -7.46
N GLN A 275 25.30 -20.51 -7.53
CA GLN A 275 25.60 -21.17 -8.80
C GLN A 275 24.34 -21.61 -9.56
N ALA A 276 23.32 -22.11 -8.85
CA ALA A 276 22.04 -22.49 -9.45
C ALA A 276 21.30 -21.27 -10.00
N ASP A 277 21.27 -20.17 -9.26
CA ASP A 277 20.67 -18.89 -9.68
C ASP A 277 21.36 -18.34 -10.93
N LEU A 278 22.70 -18.35 -10.95
CA LEU A 278 23.48 -17.97 -12.14
C LEU A 278 23.10 -18.83 -13.35
N SER A 279 22.93 -20.13 -13.15
CA SER A 279 22.59 -21.06 -14.23
C SER A 279 21.16 -20.87 -14.74
N ALA A 280 20.23 -20.46 -13.87
CA ALA A 280 18.83 -20.25 -14.20
C ALA A 280 18.58 -18.90 -14.89
N GLU A 281 19.18 -17.82 -14.41
CA GLU A 281 18.90 -16.45 -14.89
C GLU A 281 19.95 -15.95 -15.90
N ASN A 282 21.19 -16.46 -15.86
CA ASN A 282 22.30 -15.99 -16.68
C ASN A 282 23.21 -17.13 -17.17
N ALA A 283 22.62 -18.09 -17.89
CA ALA A 283 23.32 -19.29 -18.39
C ALA A 283 24.46 -18.97 -19.40
N GLY A 284 24.29 -17.91 -20.20
CA GLY A 284 25.23 -17.51 -21.26
C GLY A 284 26.23 -16.44 -20.83
N PHE A 285 26.90 -15.83 -21.82
CA PHE A 285 27.68 -14.58 -21.68
C PHE A 285 27.18 -13.57 -22.73
N ASP A 286 25.87 -13.26 -22.68
CA ASP A 286 25.22 -12.30 -23.56
C ASP A 286 24.70 -11.08 -22.78
N PHE A 287 25.59 -10.10 -22.60
CA PHE A 287 25.30 -8.88 -21.87
C PHE A 287 24.09 -8.12 -22.45
N ASN A 288 24.01 -8.05 -23.79
CA ASN A 288 22.97 -7.27 -24.46
C ASN A 288 21.58 -7.91 -24.26
N ALA A 289 21.51 -9.25 -24.26
CA ALA A 289 20.27 -9.96 -23.99
C ALA A 289 19.77 -9.72 -22.56
N ILE A 290 20.66 -9.80 -21.54
CA ILE A 290 20.29 -9.51 -20.15
C ILE A 290 19.85 -8.06 -20.00
N HIS A 291 20.64 -7.11 -20.49
CA HIS A 291 20.30 -5.69 -20.44
C HIS A 291 18.93 -5.39 -21.10
N THR A 292 18.68 -5.96 -22.28
CA THR A 292 17.40 -5.78 -22.98
C THR A 292 16.23 -6.38 -22.19
N ALA A 293 16.41 -7.57 -21.60
CA ALA A 293 15.37 -8.22 -20.79
C ALA A 293 15.06 -7.42 -19.51
N THR A 294 16.09 -6.87 -18.86
CA THR A 294 15.95 -6.02 -17.67
C THR A 294 15.24 -4.72 -18.00
N GLN A 295 15.62 -4.03 -19.09
CA GLN A 295 14.91 -2.83 -19.55
C GLN A 295 13.45 -3.12 -19.95
N SER A 296 13.17 -4.28 -20.55
CA SER A 296 11.80 -4.69 -20.84
C SER A 296 10.99 -4.88 -19.55
N THR A 297 11.60 -5.46 -18.52
CA THR A 297 10.97 -5.65 -17.22
C THR A 297 10.70 -4.32 -16.53
N TRP A 298 11.64 -3.37 -16.59
CA TRP A 298 11.42 -2.01 -16.11
C TRP A 298 10.27 -1.33 -16.84
N ASN A 299 10.22 -1.39 -18.17
CA ASN A 299 9.11 -0.81 -18.92
C ASN A 299 7.77 -1.48 -18.57
N ASP A 300 7.73 -2.79 -18.29
CA ASP A 300 6.52 -3.47 -17.81
C ASP A 300 5.98 -2.86 -16.50
N TYR A 301 6.86 -2.50 -15.56
CA TYR A 301 6.47 -1.84 -14.31
C TYR A 301 6.16 -0.36 -14.49
N LEU A 302 7.00 0.39 -15.20
CA LEU A 302 6.81 1.83 -15.42
C LEU A 302 5.51 2.10 -16.18
N ASN A 303 5.14 1.26 -17.16
CA ASN A 303 3.88 1.41 -17.88
C ASN A 303 2.64 1.11 -17.01
N LYS A 304 2.79 0.69 -15.75
CA LYS A 304 1.65 0.62 -14.82
C LYS A 304 1.10 2.00 -14.50
N ILE A 305 1.89 3.07 -14.64
CA ILE A 305 1.42 4.44 -14.60
C ILE A 305 1.91 5.19 -15.84
N GLN A 306 1.00 5.67 -16.66
CA GLN A 306 1.32 6.44 -17.87
C GLN A 306 0.86 7.87 -17.70
N VAL A 307 1.81 8.81 -17.65
CA VAL A 307 1.52 10.25 -17.59
C VAL A 307 1.59 10.90 -18.98
N SER A 308 0.72 11.88 -19.22
CA SER A 308 0.63 12.65 -20.47
C SER A 308 0.56 14.14 -20.20
N GLY A 309 1.31 14.93 -20.99
CA GLY A 309 1.56 16.35 -20.72
C GLY A 309 2.74 16.56 -19.76
N GLY A 310 2.86 17.76 -19.20
CA GLY A 310 4.01 18.15 -18.37
C GLY A 310 5.30 18.39 -19.17
N SER A 311 6.32 18.96 -18.50
CA SER A 311 7.67 19.07 -19.06
C SER A 311 8.39 17.71 -19.03
N ASP A 312 9.44 17.55 -19.84
CA ASP A 312 10.26 16.33 -19.78
C ASP A 312 10.98 16.22 -18.43
N ASP A 313 11.34 17.35 -17.81
CA ASP A 313 11.91 17.39 -16.47
C ASP A 313 10.95 16.82 -15.40
N GLN A 314 9.66 17.16 -15.48
CA GLN A 314 8.62 16.60 -14.60
C GLN A 314 8.46 15.09 -14.81
N LYS A 315 8.52 14.61 -16.06
CA LYS A 315 8.47 13.17 -16.36
C LYS A 315 9.72 12.46 -15.83
N THR A 316 10.89 13.07 -15.94
CA THR A 316 12.14 12.54 -15.41
C THR A 316 12.05 12.34 -13.90
N VAL A 317 11.63 13.38 -13.16
CA VAL A 317 11.45 13.25 -11.69
C VAL A 317 10.39 12.19 -11.37
N PHE A 318 9.23 12.23 -12.03
CA PHE A 318 8.15 11.27 -11.78
C PHE A 318 8.55 9.81 -12.00
N TYR A 319 9.12 9.50 -13.17
CA TYR A 319 9.49 8.12 -13.48
C TYR A 319 10.70 7.67 -12.68
N THR A 320 11.64 8.56 -12.34
CA THR A 320 12.76 8.22 -11.45
C THR A 320 12.29 7.91 -10.03
N ALA A 321 11.36 8.70 -9.48
CA ALA A 321 10.74 8.39 -8.19
C ALA A 321 9.97 7.05 -8.24
N LEU A 322 9.25 6.77 -9.32
CA LEU A 322 8.61 5.46 -9.51
C LEU A 322 9.65 4.32 -9.58
N TYR A 323 10.81 4.56 -10.20
CA TYR A 323 11.91 3.61 -10.27
C TYR A 323 12.49 3.30 -8.87
N HIS A 324 12.83 4.30 -8.06
CA HIS A 324 13.33 4.08 -6.70
C HIS A 324 12.31 3.35 -5.82
N SER A 325 11.02 3.70 -5.95
CA SER A 325 9.92 3.03 -5.24
C SER A 325 9.80 1.53 -5.52
N LEU A 326 10.43 1.01 -6.59
CA LEU A 326 10.37 -0.37 -7.07
C LEU A 326 11.70 -1.14 -6.89
N LEU A 327 12.71 -0.53 -6.27
CA LEU A 327 13.97 -1.22 -5.98
C LEU A 327 13.85 -2.15 -4.77
N HIS A 328 13.14 -1.73 -3.73
CA HIS A 328 12.98 -2.43 -2.46
C HIS A 328 11.50 -2.72 -2.15
N PRO A 329 11.20 -3.68 -1.26
CA PRO A 329 12.05 -4.76 -0.72
C PRO A 329 12.60 -5.70 -1.80
N ASN A 330 13.74 -6.37 -1.53
CA ASN A 330 14.42 -7.19 -2.55
C ASN A 330 14.10 -8.68 -2.38
N VAL A 331 14.09 -9.41 -3.50
CA VAL A 331 13.88 -10.86 -3.48
C VAL A 331 14.95 -11.55 -2.62
N PHE A 332 14.53 -12.44 -1.72
CA PHE A 332 15.45 -13.10 -0.80
C PHE A 332 15.58 -14.60 -1.05
N THR A 333 14.56 -15.21 -1.65
CA THR A 333 14.62 -16.60 -2.14
C THR A 333 15.58 -16.77 -3.29
N ASP A 334 16.29 -17.89 -3.30
CA ASP A 334 16.97 -18.42 -4.47
C ASP A 334 15.96 -19.07 -5.44
N THR A 335 16.38 -19.38 -6.66
CA THR A 335 15.53 -19.95 -7.73
C THR A 335 14.96 -21.32 -7.41
N ASN A 336 15.53 -22.04 -6.44
CA ASN A 336 15.00 -23.31 -5.92
C ASN A 336 13.97 -23.12 -4.78
N GLY A 337 13.63 -21.88 -4.44
CA GLY A 337 12.70 -21.51 -3.37
C GLY A 337 13.33 -21.45 -1.97
N GLN A 338 14.62 -21.77 -1.82
CA GLN A 338 15.28 -21.71 -0.51
C GLN A 338 15.65 -20.29 -0.10
N TYR A 339 15.63 -20.02 1.20
CA TYR A 339 16.14 -18.80 1.80
C TYR A 339 16.68 -19.09 3.21
N MET A 340 17.51 -18.20 3.73
CA MET A 340 18.00 -18.28 5.11
C MET A 340 16.98 -17.61 6.03
N GLY A 341 16.31 -18.37 6.90
CA GLY A 341 15.33 -17.81 7.81
C GLY A 341 15.93 -16.89 8.87
N ALA A 342 15.06 -16.13 9.51
CA ALA A 342 15.43 -15.27 10.63
C ALA A 342 15.92 -16.08 11.85
N ASP A 343 15.56 -17.36 11.93
CA ASP A 343 16.05 -18.32 12.92
C ASP A 343 17.46 -18.87 12.62
N GLY A 344 18.07 -18.47 11.49
CA GLY A 344 19.37 -18.97 11.03
C GLY A 344 19.31 -20.37 10.42
N VAL A 345 18.11 -20.86 10.07
CA VAL A 345 17.89 -22.16 9.43
C VAL A 345 17.49 -21.95 7.97
N VAL A 346 17.89 -22.85 7.08
CA VAL A 346 17.46 -22.80 5.68
C VAL A 346 16.00 -23.28 5.57
N HIS A 347 15.14 -22.42 5.07
CA HIS A 347 13.73 -22.70 4.78
C HIS A 347 13.48 -22.79 3.28
N THR A 348 12.28 -23.21 2.88
CA THR A 348 11.84 -23.21 1.48
C THR A 348 10.47 -22.57 1.41
N ALA A 349 10.38 -21.47 0.66
CA ALA A 349 9.13 -20.76 0.44
C ALA A 349 8.22 -21.59 -0.50
N ASN A 350 6.98 -21.82 -0.08
CA ASN A 350 6.01 -22.63 -0.82
C ASN A 350 4.82 -21.77 -1.23
N GLY A 351 4.70 -21.46 -2.52
CA GLY A 351 3.57 -20.69 -3.05
C GLY A 351 3.67 -19.17 -2.85
N TYR A 352 4.82 -18.66 -2.40
CA TYR A 352 5.13 -17.24 -2.27
C TYR A 352 6.65 -17.03 -2.45
N THR A 353 7.07 -15.79 -2.68
CA THR A 353 8.48 -15.37 -2.69
C THR A 353 8.83 -14.72 -1.35
N GLN A 354 9.84 -15.21 -0.63
CA GLN A 354 10.40 -14.47 0.51
C GLN A 354 11.16 -13.23 0.01
N TYR A 355 10.89 -12.09 0.65
CA TYR A 355 11.58 -10.81 0.47
C TYR A 355 12.31 -10.40 1.76
N ALA A 356 13.28 -9.50 1.63
CA ALA A 356 14.05 -8.92 2.73
C ALA A 356 14.30 -7.41 2.46
N ASN A 357 14.96 -6.74 3.41
CA ASN A 357 15.29 -5.31 3.37
C ASN A 357 14.04 -4.42 3.52
N PHE A 358 13.36 -4.57 4.65
CA PHE A 358 12.20 -3.78 5.04
C PHE A 358 12.64 -2.57 5.88
N SER A 359 12.61 -1.38 5.30
CA SER A 359 12.79 -0.10 6.02
C SER A 359 11.49 0.29 6.73
N GLY A 360 11.10 -0.49 7.73
CA GLY A 360 9.72 -0.55 8.19
C GLY A 360 9.13 0.82 8.54
N TRP A 361 9.83 1.63 9.32
CA TRP A 361 9.35 2.93 9.83
C TRP A 361 9.03 3.94 8.71
N ASP A 362 9.61 3.75 7.53
CA ASP A 362 9.54 4.67 6.40
C ASP A 362 8.47 4.22 5.41
N VAL A 363 8.58 2.95 4.98
CA VAL A 363 7.86 2.44 3.81
C VAL A 363 6.36 2.25 4.05
N TYR A 364 5.91 2.15 5.30
CA TYR A 364 4.50 1.98 5.64
C TYR A 364 3.65 3.21 5.27
N ARG A 365 4.27 4.38 5.09
CA ARG A 365 3.56 5.66 4.93
C ARG A 365 3.01 5.87 3.52
N SER A 366 3.68 5.33 2.51
CA SER A 366 3.28 5.49 1.12
C SER A 366 3.72 4.36 0.20
N GLN A 367 4.90 3.78 0.43
CA GLN A 367 5.46 2.84 -0.54
C GLN A 367 4.65 1.55 -0.62
N VAL A 368 4.33 0.91 0.51
CA VAL A 368 3.64 -0.39 0.50
C VAL A 368 2.24 -0.29 -0.12
N GLN A 369 1.55 0.84 0.04
CA GLN A 369 0.26 1.13 -0.62
C GLN A 369 0.45 1.26 -2.14
N LEU A 370 1.46 2.01 -2.59
CA LEU A 370 1.78 2.13 -4.01
C LEU A 370 2.06 0.75 -4.61
N LEU A 371 2.85 -0.08 -3.92
CA LEU A 371 3.21 -1.42 -4.36
C LEU A 371 2.00 -2.38 -4.35
N ALA A 372 1.08 -2.26 -3.38
CA ALA A 372 -0.17 -3.02 -3.38
C ALA A 372 -1.06 -2.68 -4.60
N ILE A 373 -1.13 -1.40 -4.99
CA ILE A 373 -1.88 -0.97 -6.18
C ILE A 373 -1.24 -1.50 -7.47
N LEU A 374 0.09 -1.39 -7.59
CA LEU A 374 0.81 -1.65 -8.84
C LEU A 374 1.19 -3.14 -9.01
N ALA A 375 1.49 -3.84 -7.91
CA ALA A 375 2.03 -5.19 -7.89
C ALA A 375 1.47 -6.01 -6.71
N PRO A 376 0.16 -6.26 -6.64
CA PRO A 376 -0.51 -6.86 -5.48
C PRO A 376 -0.01 -8.27 -5.13
N ASN A 377 0.48 -9.04 -6.11
CA ASN A 377 1.11 -10.35 -5.82
C ASN A 377 2.44 -10.18 -5.09
N VAL A 378 3.27 -9.22 -5.53
CA VAL A 378 4.55 -8.90 -4.88
C VAL A 378 4.29 -8.32 -3.48
N ALA A 379 3.33 -7.41 -3.35
CA ALA A 379 2.93 -6.87 -2.04
C ALA A 379 2.34 -7.95 -1.11
N SER A 380 1.58 -8.92 -1.63
CA SER A 380 1.11 -10.06 -0.83
C SER A 380 2.27 -10.93 -0.35
N ASP A 381 3.28 -11.15 -1.21
CA ASP A 381 4.51 -11.85 -0.85
C ASP A 381 5.31 -11.07 0.22
N PHE A 382 5.29 -9.73 0.21
CA PHE A 382 5.88 -8.91 1.27
C PHE A 382 5.19 -9.12 2.62
N ALA A 383 3.85 -9.05 2.64
CA ALA A 383 3.09 -9.30 3.86
C ALA A 383 3.34 -10.74 4.36
N GLN A 384 3.36 -11.73 3.47
CA GLN A 384 3.68 -13.10 3.83
C GLN A 384 5.10 -13.26 4.37
N SER A 385 6.07 -12.52 3.83
CA SER A 385 7.46 -12.50 4.29
C SER A 385 7.54 -11.98 5.72
N LEU A 386 6.93 -10.82 6.01
CA LEU A 386 6.89 -10.24 7.37
C LEU A 386 6.24 -11.19 8.39
N VAL A 387 5.16 -11.87 8.02
CA VAL A 387 4.49 -12.87 8.87
C VAL A 387 5.45 -14.02 9.21
N VAL A 388 6.16 -14.53 8.20
CA VAL A 388 7.10 -15.64 8.37
C VAL A 388 8.35 -15.22 9.14
N ASP A 389 8.86 -14.02 8.88
CA ASP A 389 9.99 -13.45 9.63
C ASP A 389 9.62 -13.31 11.10
N GLY A 390 8.40 -12.82 11.41
CA GLY A 390 7.88 -12.74 12.77
C GLY A 390 7.86 -14.08 13.50
N GLN A 391 7.37 -15.13 12.82
CA GLN A 391 7.36 -16.50 13.38
C GLN A 391 8.77 -17.04 13.63
N GLN A 392 9.71 -16.75 12.73
CA GLN A 392 11.07 -17.29 12.78
C GLN A 392 11.94 -16.55 13.79
N CYS A 393 11.85 -15.23 13.88
CA CYS A 393 12.68 -14.46 14.80
C CYS A 393 12.06 -14.27 16.19
N GLY A 394 10.75 -14.46 16.32
CA GLY A 394 10.00 -14.48 17.58
C GLY A 394 8.98 -13.34 17.78
N ALA A 395 9.00 -12.29 16.95
CA ALA A 395 8.03 -11.20 16.89
C ALA A 395 8.20 -10.47 15.55
N LEU A 396 7.19 -9.75 15.06
CA LEU A 396 7.34 -8.99 13.81
C LEU A 396 8.52 -8.00 13.89
N PRO A 397 9.29 -7.85 12.80
CA PRO A 397 10.47 -6.98 12.80
C PRO A 397 10.13 -5.49 12.63
N LEU A 398 11.03 -4.63 13.09
CA LEU A 398 10.98 -3.16 12.93
C LEU A 398 11.70 -2.73 11.64
N TRP A 399 12.98 -3.05 11.53
CA TRP A 399 13.79 -2.80 10.35
C TRP A 399 14.66 -4.02 10.11
N PHE A 400 14.41 -4.67 8.98
CA PHE A 400 14.87 -6.03 8.75
C PHE A 400 15.75 -6.06 7.50
N GLN A 401 17.01 -6.44 7.66
CA GLN A 401 17.93 -6.64 6.54
C GLN A 401 18.39 -8.06 6.46
N ALA A 402 18.43 -8.58 5.23
CA ALA A 402 18.68 -9.97 4.93
C ALA A 402 17.77 -10.87 5.79
N ASN A 403 18.32 -11.47 6.85
CA ASN A 403 17.59 -12.33 7.78
C ASN A 403 17.74 -11.90 9.26
N ALA A 404 17.97 -10.62 9.53
CA ALA A 404 18.17 -10.13 10.89
C ALA A 404 17.51 -8.78 11.17
N GLU A 405 16.88 -8.68 12.34
CA GLU A 405 16.45 -7.42 12.96
C GLU A 405 17.66 -6.53 13.29
N THR A 406 17.52 -5.22 13.07
CA THR A 406 18.60 -4.24 13.26
C THR A 406 18.28 -3.26 14.39
N GLY A 407 17.04 -3.23 14.86
CA GLY A 407 16.60 -2.41 15.97
C GLY A 407 16.40 -0.93 15.65
N VAL A 408 16.46 -0.62 14.37
CA VAL A 408 16.11 0.64 13.71
C VAL A 408 14.64 0.47 13.27
N MET A 409 13.81 1.49 13.08
CA MET A 409 13.67 2.62 14.00
C MET A 409 12.68 2.26 15.12
N VAL A 410 11.53 2.95 15.23
CA VAL A 410 10.56 2.80 16.32
C VAL A 410 9.15 2.51 15.81
N GLY A 411 8.18 2.35 16.71
CA GLY A 411 6.79 2.06 16.36
C GLY A 411 6.54 0.57 16.15
N TRP A 412 5.50 0.24 15.38
CA TRP A 412 5.20 -1.12 14.91
C TRP A 412 4.94 -1.11 13.40
N PRO A 413 5.98 -0.84 12.59
CA PRO A 413 5.80 -0.64 11.16
C PRO A 413 5.28 -1.87 10.42
N ALA A 414 5.64 -3.09 10.83
CA ALA A 414 5.13 -4.31 10.21
C ALA A 414 3.61 -4.44 10.34
N ILE A 415 3.03 -4.05 11.49
CA ILE A 415 1.57 -4.01 11.69
C ILE A 415 0.93 -3.04 10.68
N ASN A 416 1.49 -1.83 10.53
CA ASN A 416 1.02 -0.86 9.55
C ASN A 416 1.13 -1.41 8.13
N SER A 417 2.31 -1.88 7.73
CA SER A 417 2.57 -2.37 6.37
C SER A 417 1.65 -3.51 5.97
N ILE A 418 1.47 -4.54 6.80
CA ILE A 418 0.58 -5.66 6.49
C ILE A 418 -0.87 -5.18 6.38
N SER A 419 -1.29 -4.27 7.26
CA SER A 419 -2.64 -3.71 7.25
C SER A 419 -2.91 -2.90 5.98
N ASP A 420 -1.97 -2.03 5.59
CA ASP A 420 -2.04 -1.21 4.39
C ASP A 420 -2.02 -2.03 3.09
N ILE A 421 -1.12 -3.03 3.01
CA ILE A 421 -1.06 -3.97 1.88
C ILE A 421 -2.44 -4.63 1.67
N ALA A 422 -3.07 -5.10 2.74
CA ALA A 422 -4.38 -5.72 2.68
C ALA A 422 -5.51 -4.72 2.35
N ALA A 423 -5.46 -3.51 2.90
CA ALA A 423 -6.44 -2.45 2.64
C ALA A 423 -6.45 -2.03 1.15
N PHE A 424 -5.29 -2.00 0.51
CA PHE A 424 -5.15 -1.72 -0.93
C PHE A 424 -5.29 -2.96 -1.84
N GLY A 425 -5.86 -4.05 -1.31
CA GLY A 425 -6.35 -5.19 -2.09
C GLY A 425 -5.35 -6.34 -2.29
N ALA A 426 -4.11 -6.21 -1.84
CA ALA A 426 -3.12 -7.28 -1.87
C ALA A 426 -3.35 -8.22 -0.67
N THR A 427 -4.05 -9.33 -0.90
CA THR A 427 -4.64 -10.15 0.19
C THR A 427 -4.22 -11.62 0.17
N ASN A 428 -3.28 -12.01 -0.69
CA ASN A 428 -2.86 -13.40 -0.87
C ASN A 428 -1.74 -13.81 0.11
N PHE A 429 -2.05 -13.81 1.40
CA PHE A 429 -1.16 -14.24 2.48
C PHE A 429 -1.99 -14.79 3.66
N ASP A 430 -1.34 -15.44 4.63
CA ASP A 430 -2.02 -15.97 5.82
C ASP A 430 -2.45 -14.86 6.79
N LYS A 431 -3.67 -14.35 6.58
CA LYS A 431 -4.26 -13.25 7.36
C LYS A 431 -4.50 -13.62 8.83
N GLN A 432 -4.86 -14.88 9.11
CA GLN A 432 -5.14 -15.29 10.48
C GLN A 432 -3.84 -15.36 11.29
N THR A 433 -2.79 -15.93 10.70
CA THR A 433 -1.46 -15.92 11.31
C THR A 433 -0.93 -14.50 11.43
N ALA A 434 -1.12 -13.65 10.42
CA ALA A 434 -0.75 -12.23 10.50
C ALA A 434 -1.40 -11.54 11.71
N LEU A 435 -2.71 -11.70 11.91
CA LEU A 435 -3.40 -11.13 13.06
C LEU A 435 -2.81 -11.64 14.38
N ASN A 436 -2.50 -12.94 14.47
CA ASN A 436 -1.91 -13.51 15.69
C ASN A 436 -0.55 -12.89 16.01
N GLU A 437 0.33 -12.72 15.00
CA GLU A 437 1.65 -12.09 15.18
C GLU A 437 1.53 -10.61 15.56
N MET A 438 0.62 -9.86 14.91
CA MET A 438 0.36 -8.46 15.25
C MET A 438 -0.14 -8.30 16.70
N VAL A 439 -1.08 -9.14 17.13
CA VAL A 439 -1.60 -9.13 18.50
C VAL A 439 -0.51 -9.53 19.50
N HIS A 440 0.32 -10.52 19.16
CA HIS A 440 1.44 -10.94 19.98
C HIS A 440 2.42 -9.77 20.23
N GLU A 441 2.86 -9.08 19.18
CA GLU A 441 3.69 -7.88 19.27
C GLU A 441 3.01 -6.77 20.10
N ALA A 442 1.73 -6.50 19.82
CA ALA A 442 0.99 -5.41 20.43
C ALA A 442 0.65 -5.63 21.92
N THR A 443 0.87 -6.83 22.46
CA THR A 443 0.48 -7.21 23.84
C THR A 443 1.58 -7.84 24.68
N THR A 444 2.69 -8.30 24.06
CA THR A 444 3.77 -9.00 24.76
C THR A 444 4.88 -8.05 25.16
N VAL A 445 4.94 -7.72 26.46
CA VAL A 445 6.01 -6.88 27.01
C VAL A 445 7.37 -7.56 26.86
N ASN A 446 8.33 -6.86 26.24
CA ASN A 446 9.65 -7.38 25.88
C ASN A 446 9.59 -8.52 24.86
N ALA A 447 8.64 -8.49 23.92
CA ALA A 447 8.71 -9.30 22.70
C ALA A 447 10.06 -9.09 21.99
N ARG A 448 10.58 -10.15 21.37
CA ARG A 448 11.90 -10.11 20.74
C ARG A 448 11.92 -10.74 19.36
N CYS A 449 12.60 -10.08 18.43
CA CYS A 449 13.02 -10.61 17.14
C CYS A 449 14.55 -10.72 17.15
N ASN A 450 15.13 -11.90 16.90
CA ASN A 450 16.59 -12.11 16.92
C ASN A 450 17.29 -11.61 18.21
N ASN A 451 16.64 -11.78 19.37
CA ASN A 451 17.04 -11.27 20.69
C ASN A 451 16.96 -9.74 20.88
N TYR A 452 16.63 -8.97 19.85
CA TYR A 452 16.40 -7.54 19.96
C TYR A 452 15.01 -7.27 20.56
N ASN A 453 14.91 -6.29 21.47
CA ASN A 453 13.61 -5.92 22.05
C ASN A 453 12.86 -4.96 21.12
N ILE A 454 11.75 -5.42 20.57
CA ILE A 454 10.91 -4.66 19.63
C ILE A 454 9.75 -3.93 20.32
N THR A 455 9.57 -4.11 21.63
CA THR A 455 8.50 -3.45 22.43
C THR A 455 9.03 -2.60 23.60
N PRO A 456 10.10 -1.79 23.43
CA PRO A 456 10.66 -0.96 24.50
C PRO A 456 9.62 0.05 25.03
N GLY A 457 9.19 -0.10 26.28
CA GLY A 457 8.20 0.78 26.92
C GLY A 457 6.73 0.31 26.87
N LEU A 458 6.44 -0.85 26.27
CA LEU A 458 5.06 -1.36 26.09
C LEU A 458 4.29 -1.54 27.41
N GLY A 459 4.96 -1.93 28.49
CA GLY A 459 4.33 -2.07 29.79
C GLY A 459 3.71 -0.75 30.30
N ASN A 460 4.37 0.39 30.08
CA ASN A 460 3.84 1.71 30.40
C ASN A 460 2.72 2.10 29.43
N TYR A 461 2.87 1.82 28.14
CA TYR A 461 1.83 2.09 27.14
C TYR A 461 0.51 1.38 27.47
N ILE A 462 0.55 0.08 27.82
CA ILE A 462 -0.64 -0.69 28.19
C ILE A 462 -1.24 -0.19 29.51
N SER A 463 -0.42 0.09 30.52
CA SER A 463 -0.92 0.42 31.87
C SER A 463 -1.32 1.88 32.05
N LYS A 464 -0.70 2.81 31.31
CA LYS A 464 -0.89 4.27 31.44
C LYS A 464 -1.48 4.94 30.21
N GLY A 465 -1.52 4.24 29.07
CA GLY A 465 -1.96 4.80 27.79
C GLY A 465 -0.92 5.66 27.09
N TYR A 466 0.35 5.63 27.53
CA TYR A 466 1.47 6.34 26.90
C TYR A 466 2.82 5.74 27.33
N VAL A 467 3.82 5.89 26.48
CA VAL A 467 5.22 5.56 26.83
C VAL A 467 5.80 6.68 27.68
N THR A 468 6.43 6.32 28.80
CA THR A 468 6.98 7.28 29.75
C THR A 468 8.37 7.74 29.33
N THR A 469 8.65 9.03 29.53
CA THR A 469 9.98 9.61 29.27
C THR A 469 10.92 9.39 30.47
N GLY A 470 12.22 9.25 30.21
CA GLY A 470 13.27 9.27 31.24
C GLY A 470 13.36 8.02 32.14
N ASP A 471 12.70 6.92 31.79
CA ASP A 471 12.74 5.66 32.56
C ASP A 471 13.78 4.65 32.03
N GLY A 472 14.51 5.00 30.97
CA GLY A 472 15.54 4.17 30.34
C GLY A 472 14.98 2.97 29.58
N THR A 473 13.66 2.91 29.33
CA THR A 473 13.02 1.78 28.65
C THR A 473 12.85 1.98 27.15
N THR A 474 13.05 3.19 26.62
CA THR A 474 12.95 3.54 25.20
C THR A 474 14.32 3.58 24.49
N TRP A 475 14.32 3.69 23.16
CA TRP A 475 15.49 3.54 22.30
C TRP A 475 16.69 4.45 22.66
N ASN A 476 17.89 3.99 22.24
CA ASN A 476 19.23 4.32 22.72
C ASN A 476 19.73 5.77 22.47
N ILE A 477 18.92 6.68 21.91
CA ILE A 477 19.31 8.11 21.88
C ILE A 477 18.91 8.76 23.22
N ASN A 478 19.50 8.29 24.32
CA ASN A 478 19.33 8.82 25.68
C ASN A 478 17.95 8.67 26.34
N GLY A 479 17.14 7.65 25.97
CA GLY A 479 15.78 7.51 26.51
C GLY A 479 14.81 8.53 25.93
N ASN A 480 15.06 8.94 24.69
CA ASN A 480 14.27 9.89 23.90
C ASN A 480 13.22 9.15 23.03
N GLY A 481 12.22 9.86 22.47
CA GLY A 481 11.21 9.30 21.56
C GLY A 481 9.89 8.84 22.19
N SER A 482 9.68 9.01 23.50
CA SER A 482 8.48 8.49 24.18
C SER A 482 7.16 9.04 23.61
N ALA A 483 7.14 10.30 23.15
CA ALA A 483 5.94 10.92 22.59
C ALA A 483 5.67 10.40 21.17
N SER A 484 6.71 10.38 20.31
CA SER A 484 6.59 9.82 18.96
C SER A 484 6.21 8.33 18.98
N ILE A 485 6.84 7.52 19.83
CA ILE A 485 6.47 6.09 19.99
C ILE A 485 5.01 5.93 20.42
N THR A 486 4.51 6.77 21.33
CA THR A 486 3.10 6.74 21.75
C THR A 486 2.17 7.02 20.55
N GLN A 487 2.53 7.95 19.67
CA GLN A 487 1.76 8.23 18.45
C GLN A 487 1.85 7.10 17.43
N GLU A 488 3.06 6.62 17.13
CA GLU A 488 3.31 5.51 16.19
C GLU A 488 2.57 4.22 16.60
N TRP A 489 2.58 3.87 17.89
CA TRP A 489 1.80 2.73 18.38
C TRP A 489 0.28 2.97 18.37
N SER A 490 -0.15 4.22 18.53
CA SER A 490 -1.57 4.57 18.38
C SER A 490 -2.05 4.42 16.94
N ILE A 491 -1.19 4.75 15.97
CA ILE A 491 -1.43 4.51 14.54
C ILE A 491 -1.48 3.00 14.26
N ALA A 492 -0.51 2.24 14.75
CA ALA A 492 -0.48 0.79 14.58
C ALA A 492 -1.66 0.07 15.24
N ASP A 493 -2.13 0.53 16.40
CA ASP A 493 -3.35 0.02 17.03
C ASP A 493 -4.59 0.26 16.15
N PHE A 494 -4.68 1.43 15.52
CA PHE A 494 -5.76 1.70 14.59
C PHE A 494 -5.69 0.78 13.36
N ALA A 495 -4.51 0.64 12.76
CA ALA A 495 -4.30 -0.22 11.60
C ALA A 495 -4.62 -1.69 11.92
N LEU A 496 -4.15 -2.19 13.08
CA LEU A 496 -4.47 -3.52 13.61
C LEU A 496 -5.98 -3.70 13.80
N SER A 497 -6.68 -2.69 14.32
CA SER A 497 -8.13 -2.72 14.44
C SER A 497 -8.82 -2.87 13.08
N GLN A 498 -8.39 -2.09 12.08
CA GLN A 498 -8.94 -2.18 10.73
C GLN A 498 -8.64 -3.54 10.09
N PHE A 499 -7.44 -4.09 10.30
CA PHE A 499 -7.07 -5.41 9.81
C PHE A 499 -7.93 -6.51 10.45
N ALA A 500 -8.04 -6.52 11.79
CA ALA A 500 -8.87 -7.48 12.53
C ALA A 500 -10.32 -7.45 12.04
N LYS A 501 -10.89 -6.25 11.88
CA LYS A 501 -12.26 -6.05 11.41
C LYS A 501 -12.46 -6.51 9.96
N ASN A 502 -11.64 -5.99 9.04
CA ASN A 502 -11.92 -6.07 7.61
C ASN A 502 -11.29 -7.29 6.93
N GLN A 503 -10.23 -7.87 7.51
CA GLN A 503 -9.46 -8.94 6.90
C GLN A 503 -9.67 -10.31 7.57
N VAL A 504 -10.05 -10.32 8.85
CA VAL A 504 -10.25 -11.56 9.65
C VAL A 504 -11.65 -11.66 10.27
N ASN A 505 -12.42 -10.57 10.30
CA ASN A 505 -13.73 -10.49 10.94
C ASN A 505 -13.69 -10.77 12.46
N ASP A 506 -12.64 -10.30 13.15
CA ASP A 506 -12.51 -10.35 14.61
C ASP A 506 -12.93 -9.01 15.24
N ALA A 507 -14.21 -8.91 15.57
CA ALA A 507 -14.79 -7.71 16.18
C ALA A 507 -14.25 -7.41 17.59
N THR A 508 -13.80 -8.42 18.34
CA THR A 508 -13.31 -8.23 19.71
C THR A 508 -11.94 -7.57 19.69
N THR A 509 -11.04 -8.13 18.88
CA THR A 509 -9.71 -7.58 18.66
C THR A 509 -9.80 -6.18 18.05
N ALA A 510 -10.68 -5.99 17.05
CA ALA A 510 -10.91 -4.67 16.46
C ALA A 510 -11.35 -3.62 17.51
N ALA A 511 -12.36 -3.92 18.33
CA ALA A 511 -12.83 -3.00 19.35
C ALA A 511 -11.76 -2.66 20.40
N GLN A 512 -10.95 -3.65 20.79
CA GLN A 512 -9.85 -3.46 21.74
C GLN A 512 -8.83 -2.46 21.23
N PHE A 513 -8.31 -2.68 20.01
CA PHE A 513 -7.25 -1.84 19.47
C PHE A 513 -7.76 -0.48 18.97
N LEU A 514 -9.01 -0.37 18.52
CA LEU A 514 -9.65 0.93 18.28
C LEU A 514 -9.79 1.77 19.56
N ALA A 515 -10.05 1.14 20.71
CA ALA A 515 -10.06 1.87 21.97
C ALA A 515 -8.66 2.39 22.35
N ARG A 516 -7.62 1.59 22.06
CA ARG A 516 -6.22 1.90 22.41
C ARG A 516 -5.56 2.89 21.43
N SER A 517 -6.00 2.95 20.18
CA SER A 517 -5.53 3.95 19.19
C SER A 517 -5.77 5.41 19.59
N LYS A 518 -6.58 5.65 20.62
CA LYS A 518 -6.83 6.98 21.23
C LYS A 518 -5.68 7.44 22.13
N ASN A 519 -4.68 6.60 22.38
CA ASN A 519 -3.61 6.86 23.34
C ASN A 519 -2.73 8.07 22.99
N TRP A 520 -2.65 8.47 21.72
CA TRP A 520 -1.98 9.72 21.31
C TRP A 520 -2.49 10.93 22.10
N ARG A 521 -3.78 10.94 22.49
CA ARG A 521 -4.41 12.02 23.27
C ARG A 521 -3.79 12.19 24.66
N ASN A 522 -3.13 11.15 25.19
CA ASN A 522 -2.46 11.19 26.50
C ASN A 522 -1.13 11.94 26.49
N VAL A 523 -0.56 12.19 25.30
CA VAL A 523 0.65 13.00 25.11
C VAL A 523 0.35 14.34 24.45
N PHE A 524 -0.91 14.66 24.14
CA PHE A 524 -1.31 15.98 23.67
C PHE A 524 -1.55 16.93 24.85
N GLN A 525 -0.80 18.03 24.91
CA GLN A 525 -0.96 19.05 25.96
C GLN A 525 -1.85 20.20 25.48
N ASP A 526 -3.08 20.27 25.97
CA ASP A 526 -4.08 21.27 25.58
C ASP A 526 -3.59 22.72 25.83
N ALA A 527 -2.75 22.95 26.85
CA ALA A 527 -2.25 24.30 27.17
C ALA A 527 -1.29 24.87 26.11
N THR A 528 -0.52 24.03 25.42
CA THR A 528 0.40 24.43 24.35
C THR A 528 -0.17 24.11 22.97
N GLY A 529 -1.14 23.20 22.90
CA GLY A 529 -1.69 22.66 21.67
C GLY A 529 -0.68 21.77 20.92
N HIS A 530 0.34 21.25 21.59
CA HIS A 530 1.36 20.40 21.00
C HIS A 530 1.43 19.06 21.72
N VAL A 531 1.90 18.04 21.00
CA VAL A 531 2.32 16.80 21.64
C VAL A 531 3.56 17.07 22.48
N GLN A 532 3.63 16.46 23.66
CA GLN A 532 4.74 16.57 24.60
C GLN A 532 4.98 15.22 25.30
N PRO A 533 6.26 14.86 25.55
CA PRO A 533 6.58 13.67 26.33
C PRO A 533 5.98 13.76 27.74
N ARG A 534 5.72 12.60 28.35
CA ARG A 534 5.03 12.51 29.63
C ARG A 534 5.79 11.63 30.62
N ASN A 535 5.92 12.12 31.85
CA ASN A 535 6.69 11.47 32.91
C ASN A 535 5.92 10.28 33.51
N GLY A 536 6.64 9.47 34.31
CA GLY A 536 6.10 8.33 35.03
C GLY A 536 4.95 8.66 35.99
N ASP A 537 4.89 9.88 36.51
CA ASP A 537 3.87 10.37 37.45
C ASP A 537 2.66 11.04 36.76
N GLY A 538 2.65 11.10 35.42
CA GLY A 538 1.58 11.71 34.64
C GLY A 538 1.73 13.20 34.37
N SER A 539 2.77 13.86 34.89
CA SER A 539 3.11 15.23 34.49
C SER A 539 3.68 15.26 33.06
N PHE A 540 3.41 16.33 32.31
CA PHE A 540 4.10 16.57 31.04
C PHE A 540 5.58 16.88 31.33
N GLY A 541 6.47 16.21 30.62
CA GLY A 541 7.92 16.36 30.69
C GLY A 541 8.49 17.05 29.45
N GLY A 542 9.83 17.11 29.36
CA GLY A 542 10.53 17.75 28.24
C GLY A 542 10.64 19.27 28.34
N ASP A 543 11.26 19.89 27.34
CA ASP A 543 11.28 21.34 27.17
C ASP A 543 9.94 21.78 26.56
N ALA A 544 9.36 22.87 27.06
CA ALA A 544 8.11 23.43 26.53
C ALA A 544 8.30 24.07 25.14
N SER A 545 9.54 24.22 24.67
CA SER A 545 9.84 24.67 23.32
C SER A 545 9.22 23.73 22.26
N VAL A 546 8.55 24.34 21.28
CA VAL A 546 7.95 23.61 20.14
C VAL A 546 9.01 23.00 19.21
N THR A 547 10.25 23.48 19.27
CA THR A 547 11.40 22.92 18.55
C THR A 547 12.18 21.89 19.36
N SER A 548 11.70 21.52 20.55
CA SER A 548 12.36 20.47 21.34
C SER A 548 12.30 19.14 20.60
N GLN A 549 13.46 18.52 20.40
CA GLN A 549 13.59 17.15 19.89
C GLN A 549 13.49 16.11 21.03
N ASN A 550 13.37 16.56 22.29
CA ASN A 550 13.17 15.65 23.42
C ASN A 550 11.72 15.17 23.45
N GLY A 551 11.53 13.87 23.60
CA GLY A 551 10.29 13.14 23.35
C GLY A 551 10.11 12.60 21.92
N PHE A 552 10.97 12.96 20.95
CA PHE A 552 10.72 12.72 19.52
C PHE A 552 11.90 12.02 18.83
N VAL A 553 11.59 11.15 17.87
CA VAL A 553 12.57 10.50 16.98
C VAL A 553 12.61 11.30 15.69
N GLU A 554 13.77 11.90 15.39
CA GLU A 554 14.04 12.63 14.15
C GLU A 554 12.99 13.72 13.83
N GLY A 555 12.60 14.47 14.86
CA GLY A 555 11.73 15.62 14.69
C GLY A 555 11.57 16.38 15.99
N ASN A 556 10.62 17.30 16.01
CA ASN A 556 10.28 18.09 17.18
C ASN A 556 8.76 18.14 17.43
N ALA A 557 8.36 18.78 18.52
CA ALA A 557 6.95 18.86 18.91
C ALA A 557 6.06 19.52 17.84
N ALA A 558 6.54 20.55 17.13
CA ALA A 558 5.76 21.18 16.06
C ALA A 558 5.50 20.19 14.91
N GLN A 559 6.53 19.45 14.50
CA GLN A 559 6.51 18.48 13.40
C GLN A 559 5.76 17.17 13.72
N TYR A 560 5.68 16.77 14.99
CA TYR A 560 4.94 15.55 15.36
C TYR A 560 3.48 15.81 15.75
N THR A 561 3.07 17.06 15.94
CA THR A 561 1.70 17.38 16.41
C THR A 561 0.62 16.88 15.44
N PHE A 562 0.94 16.78 14.16
CA PHE A 562 0.01 16.36 13.10
C PHE A 562 0.13 14.87 12.72
N MET A 563 1.05 14.13 13.37
CA MET A 563 1.28 12.70 13.17
C MET A 563 0.22 11.84 13.90
N VAL A 564 -1.05 12.03 13.55
CA VAL A 564 -2.22 11.27 14.04
C VAL A 564 -3.25 11.03 12.92
N PRO A 565 -2.83 10.49 11.75
CA PRO A 565 -3.67 10.45 10.54
C PRO A 565 -5.02 9.76 10.73
N HIS A 566 -5.10 8.79 11.64
CA HIS A 566 -6.34 8.05 11.94
C HIS A 566 -7.39 8.85 12.73
N ASP A 567 -7.01 9.98 13.35
CA ASP A 567 -7.88 10.75 14.25
C ASP A 567 -7.72 12.28 14.04
N ASN A 568 -7.45 12.68 12.79
CA ASN A 568 -7.33 14.09 12.38
C ASN A 568 -8.58 14.92 12.75
N TYR A 569 -9.78 14.33 12.75
CA TYR A 569 -11.00 15.01 13.20
C TYR A 569 -10.88 15.50 14.66
N THR A 570 -10.47 14.63 15.58
CA THR A 570 -10.29 15.01 16.99
C THR A 570 -9.13 15.98 17.17
N LEU A 571 -8.04 15.81 16.41
CA LEU A 571 -6.92 16.76 16.42
C LEU A 571 -7.39 18.18 16.06
N VAL A 572 -8.15 18.33 14.97
CA VAL A 572 -8.70 19.63 14.56
C VAL A 572 -9.52 20.27 15.68
N GLN A 573 -10.34 19.49 16.40
CA GLN A 573 -11.10 20.00 17.55
C GLN A 573 -10.18 20.46 18.69
N LYS A 574 -9.17 19.66 19.03
CA LYS A 574 -8.18 19.99 20.07
C LYS A 574 -7.34 21.22 19.74
N LEU A 575 -7.10 21.48 18.45
CA LEU A 575 -6.40 22.67 17.96
C LEU A 575 -7.28 23.94 17.96
N GLY A 576 -8.55 23.85 18.34
CA GLY A 576 -9.48 24.98 18.38
C GLY A 576 -10.37 25.10 17.14
N GLY A 577 -10.50 24.02 16.36
CA GLY A 577 -11.36 23.91 15.19
C GLY A 577 -10.67 24.24 13.86
N PRO A 578 -11.44 24.22 12.75
CA PRO A 578 -10.92 24.39 11.39
C PRO A 578 -10.02 25.61 11.19
N SER A 579 -10.48 26.81 11.55
CA SER A 579 -9.72 28.06 11.29
C SER A 579 -8.41 28.15 12.08
N ALA A 580 -8.39 27.66 13.32
CA ALA A 580 -7.18 27.64 14.13
C ALA A 580 -6.16 26.62 13.58
N THR A 581 -6.64 25.48 13.10
CA THR A 581 -5.81 24.47 12.45
C THR A 581 -5.18 24.99 11.16
N VAL A 582 -5.98 25.62 10.28
CA VAL A 582 -5.48 26.25 9.04
C VAL A 582 -4.35 27.24 9.34
N SER A 583 -4.53 28.12 10.33
CA SER A 583 -3.50 29.09 10.69
C SER A 583 -2.19 28.46 11.17
N ARG A 584 -2.26 27.27 11.81
CA ARG A 584 -1.08 26.55 12.28
C ARG A 584 -0.37 25.82 11.13
N LEU A 585 -1.13 25.20 10.23
CA LEU A 585 -0.58 24.58 9.03
C LEU A 585 0.08 25.63 8.13
N ASP A 586 -0.55 26.80 7.95
CA ASP A 586 0.01 27.90 7.16
C ASP A 586 1.38 28.35 7.70
N ASP A 587 1.55 28.38 9.03
CA ASP A 587 2.81 28.71 9.70
C ASP A 587 3.86 27.57 9.55
N LEU A 588 3.42 26.32 9.72
CA LEU A 588 4.26 25.13 9.53
C LEU A 588 4.87 25.09 8.11
N PHE A 589 4.06 25.37 7.08
CA PHE A 589 4.45 25.29 5.67
C PHE A 589 5.08 26.58 5.11
N THR A 590 5.47 27.53 5.97
CA THR A 590 6.27 28.69 5.54
C THR A 590 7.64 28.27 4.98
N GLN A 591 8.24 27.22 5.55
CA GLN A 591 9.43 26.53 5.04
C GLN A 591 9.07 25.07 4.77
N LEU A 592 9.58 24.47 3.68
CA LEU A 592 9.16 23.14 3.23
C LEU A 592 10.17 22.01 3.51
N ASN A 593 11.43 22.36 3.71
CA ASN A 593 12.51 21.42 3.98
C ASN A 593 13.42 21.96 5.09
N ALA A 594 12.81 22.23 6.25
CA ALA A 594 13.40 23.10 7.28
C ALA A 594 14.47 22.42 8.16
N GLY A 595 14.58 21.08 8.10
CA GLY A 595 15.45 20.33 8.99
C GLY A 595 14.88 20.16 10.41
N LEU A 596 15.69 19.62 11.32
CA LEU A 596 15.23 19.16 12.63
C LEU A 596 15.05 20.23 13.72
N ASP A 597 15.67 21.40 13.57
CA ASP A 597 15.76 22.43 14.63
C ASP A 597 14.75 23.56 14.48
N GLN A 598 13.97 23.56 13.40
CA GLN A 598 12.96 24.58 13.10
C GLN A 598 11.54 24.06 13.33
N PRO A 599 10.58 24.92 13.71
CA PRO A 599 9.19 24.51 13.96
C PRO A 599 8.36 24.40 12.67
N HIS A 600 9.02 24.10 11.55
CA HIS A 600 8.45 24.14 10.20
C HIS A 600 8.53 22.77 9.53
N PHE A 601 7.86 22.64 8.38
CA PHE A 601 7.79 21.42 7.61
C PHE A 601 9.18 20.93 7.17
N TYR A 602 9.44 19.64 7.32
CA TYR A 602 10.65 18.98 6.83
C TYR A 602 10.28 17.75 6.00
N ILE A 603 10.07 17.95 4.69
CA ILE A 603 9.71 16.87 3.76
C ILE A 603 10.82 15.84 3.55
N GLY A 604 12.08 16.19 3.83
CA GLY A 604 13.18 15.23 3.80
C GLY A 604 13.20 14.27 4.99
N ASN A 605 12.11 14.18 5.77
CA ASN A 605 11.93 13.21 6.84
C ASN A 605 10.46 12.74 6.95
N GLU A 606 10.28 11.49 7.34
CA GLU A 606 9.04 10.72 7.19
C GLU A 606 7.87 11.07 8.13
N PRO A 607 8.07 11.52 9.39
CA PRO A 607 6.98 11.84 10.32
C PRO A 607 5.98 12.86 9.77
N GLN A 608 6.41 13.59 8.74
CA GLN A 608 5.71 14.74 8.22
C GLN A 608 5.00 14.45 6.88
N PHE A 609 5.18 13.26 6.30
CA PHE A 609 4.64 12.93 4.99
C PHE A 609 3.12 13.15 4.87
N ASN A 610 2.35 12.94 5.95
CA ASN A 610 0.90 13.05 5.96
C ASN A 610 0.39 14.50 6.22
N GLU A 611 1.21 15.38 6.80
CA GLU A 611 0.78 16.70 7.30
C GLU A 611 0.04 17.58 6.27
N PRO A 612 0.41 17.61 4.97
CA PRO A 612 -0.27 18.47 4.00
C PRO A 612 -1.76 18.18 3.86
N TRP A 613 -2.23 16.96 4.12
CA TRP A 613 -3.63 16.58 3.93
C TRP A 613 -4.50 16.85 5.17
N VAL A 614 -3.93 17.26 6.30
CA VAL A 614 -4.70 17.67 7.49
C VAL A 614 -5.64 18.86 7.18
N TYR A 615 -5.30 19.68 6.19
CA TYR A 615 -6.17 20.73 5.67
C TYR A 615 -7.57 20.24 5.25
N ASP A 616 -7.72 19.00 4.82
CA ASP A 616 -8.99 18.44 4.37
C ASP A 616 -9.97 18.26 5.56
N TRP A 617 -9.48 17.80 6.71
CA TRP A 617 -10.28 17.75 7.96
C TRP A 617 -10.54 19.15 8.54
N ALA A 618 -9.66 20.11 8.23
CA ALA A 618 -9.86 21.52 8.57
C ALA A 618 -10.77 22.27 7.55
N GLN A 619 -11.51 21.55 6.71
CA GLN A 619 -12.46 22.12 5.73
C GLN A 619 -11.81 23.13 4.77
N HIS A 620 -10.52 22.92 4.47
CA HIS A 620 -9.71 23.84 3.67
C HIS A 620 -8.80 23.12 2.66
N PRO A 621 -9.34 22.28 1.75
CA PRO A 621 -8.54 21.48 0.81
C PRO A 621 -7.63 22.29 -0.12
N ALA A 622 -7.90 23.58 -0.31
CA ALA A 622 -7.01 24.48 -1.05
C ALA A 622 -5.61 24.58 -0.43
N GLY A 623 -5.48 24.39 0.90
CA GLY A 623 -4.19 24.36 1.60
C GLY A 623 -3.32 23.19 1.15
N ALA A 624 -3.87 21.96 1.15
CA ALA A 624 -3.19 20.77 0.66
C ALA A 624 -2.76 20.91 -0.81
N GLN A 625 -3.66 21.42 -1.66
CA GLN A 625 -3.39 21.67 -3.08
C GLN A 625 -2.23 22.66 -3.28
N SER A 626 -2.18 23.74 -2.48
CA SER A 626 -1.14 24.75 -2.54
C SER A 626 0.21 24.20 -2.07
N VAL A 627 0.25 23.61 -0.87
CA VAL A 627 1.48 23.14 -0.23
C VAL A 627 2.12 22.01 -1.02
N VAL A 628 1.36 20.98 -1.41
CA VAL A 628 1.93 19.87 -2.18
C VAL A 628 2.41 20.32 -3.56
N ASN A 629 1.71 21.27 -4.20
CA ASN A 629 2.20 21.87 -5.43
C ASN A 629 3.52 22.63 -5.21
N ARG A 630 3.67 23.36 -4.10
CA ARG A 630 4.95 24.01 -3.77
C ARG A 630 6.05 22.98 -3.53
N VAL A 631 5.83 21.96 -2.70
CA VAL A 631 6.81 20.91 -2.40
C VAL A 631 7.37 20.28 -3.67
N ARG A 632 6.50 19.85 -4.60
CA ARG A 632 6.94 19.22 -5.86
C ARG A 632 7.77 20.13 -6.77
N ASN A 633 7.59 21.45 -6.69
CA ASN A 633 8.23 22.41 -7.59
C ASN A 633 9.42 23.17 -6.96
N GLU A 634 9.45 23.27 -5.63
CA GLU A 634 10.47 24.01 -4.88
C GLU A 634 11.55 23.08 -4.31
N VAL A 635 11.22 21.81 -4.05
CA VAL A 635 12.10 20.89 -3.32
C VAL A 635 12.63 19.77 -4.22
N PHE A 636 11.76 19.10 -4.97
CA PHE A 636 12.14 18.02 -5.89
C PHE A 636 12.61 18.57 -7.24
N ASN A 637 13.68 18.00 -7.81
CA ASN A 637 14.17 18.36 -9.13
C ASN A 637 14.96 17.22 -9.80
N SER A 638 15.35 17.41 -11.08
CA SER A 638 16.02 16.38 -11.89
C SER A 638 17.54 16.32 -11.73
N SER A 639 18.12 17.14 -10.85
CA SER A 639 19.56 17.14 -10.59
C SER A 639 19.99 15.98 -9.68
N PRO A 640 21.29 15.68 -9.59
CA PRO A 640 21.79 14.68 -8.66
C PRO A 640 21.42 14.94 -7.19
N GLY A 641 21.25 16.19 -6.77
CA GLY A 641 20.79 16.58 -5.43
C GLY A 641 19.27 16.80 -5.37
N GLY A 642 18.53 16.12 -6.24
CA GLY A 642 17.12 16.37 -6.51
C GLY A 642 16.12 15.83 -5.48
N LEU A 643 16.59 15.07 -4.48
CA LEU A 643 15.78 14.60 -3.36
C LEU A 643 15.97 15.50 -2.12
N PRO A 644 14.93 15.66 -1.28
CA PRO A 644 14.94 16.56 -0.11
C PRO A 644 15.77 16.09 1.09
N GLY A 645 16.10 14.81 1.11
CA GLY A 645 16.70 14.03 2.17
C GLY A 645 16.79 12.60 1.66
N ASN A 646 17.05 11.63 2.55
CA ASN A 646 17.14 10.22 2.19
C ASN A 646 15.90 9.75 1.39
N ASP A 647 16.10 8.79 0.48
CA ASP A 647 14.97 8.16 -0.21
C ASP A 647 14.28 7.06 0.62
N ASP A 648 14.98 6.56 1.63
CA ASP A 648 14.52 5.55 2.61
C ASP A 648 13.83 4.37 1.96
N LEU A 649 14.57 3.73 1.06
CA LEU A 649 14.18 2.56 0.28
C LEU A 649 12.95 2.80 -0.59
N GLY A 650 12.67 4.04 -0.97
CA GLY A 650 11.56 4.44 -1.83
C GLY A 650 10.40 5.13 -1.10
N ALA A 651 10.52 5.39 0.20
CA ALA A 651 9.49 6.11 0.96
C ALA A 651 9.30 7.54 0.42
N THR A 652 10.36 8.34 0.35
CA THR A 652 10.33 9.73 -0.17
C THR A 652 9.90 9.77 -1.64
N SER A 653 10.44 8.87 -2.46
CA SER A 653 10.05 8.76 -3.86
C SER A 653 8.59 8.35 -4.05
N SER A 654 8.06 7.41 -3.27
CA SER A 654 6.65 7.00 -3.37
C SER A 654 5.70 8.10 -2.90
N TRP A 655 6.11 8.93 -1.94
CA TRP A 655 5.39 10.16 -1.59
C TRP A 655 5.27 11.09 -2.79
N TYR A 656 6.37 11.32 -3.53
CA TYR A 656 6.33 12.15 -4.74
C TYR A 656 5.40 11.57 -5.80
N VAL A 657 5.43 10.24 -6.02
CA VAL A 657 4.55 9.56 -6.99
C VAL A 657 3.08 9.83 -6.63
N PHE A 658 2.67 9.59 -5.38
CA PHE A 658 1.32 9.86 -4.91
C PHE A 658 0.95 11.35 -5.06
N ALA A 659 1.82 12.24 -4.57
CA ALA A 659 1.65 13.67 -4.71
C ALA A 659 1.42 14.07 -6.18
N ALA A 660 2.19 13.53 -7.13
CA ALA A 660 2.06 13.81 -8.56
C ALA A 660 0.77 13.24 -9.18
N LEU A 661 0.28 12.10 -8.69
CA LEU A 661 -1.05 11.57 -9.04
C LEU A 661 -2.19 12.47 -8.54
N GLY A 662 -1.91 13.31 -7.55
CA GLY A 662 -2.90 14.21 -6.95
C GLY A 662 -3.67 13.56 -5.80
N MET A 663 -3.13 12.50 -5.19
CA MET A 663 -3.74 11.80 -4.05
C MET A 663 -2.69 11.19 -3.12
N TYR A 664 -3.01 10.94 -1.86
CA TYR A 664 -2.10 10.31 -0.89
C TYR A 664 -2.85 9.36 0.06
N PRO A 665 -2.26 8.19 0.43
CA PRO A 665 -2.87 7.24 1.37
C PRO A 665 -2.79 7.76 2.81
N GLU A 666 -3.62 8.75 3.13
CA GLU A 666 -3.50 9.53 4.36
C GLU A 666 -3.81 8.73 5.63
N VAL A 667 -4.75 7.77 5.57
CA VAL A 667 -5.22 7.04 6.77
C VAL A 667 -4.72 5.60 6.74
N PHE A 668 -3.59 5.35 7.41
CA PHE A 668 -2.93 4.05 7.46
C PHE A 668 -3.83 2.93 8.02
N GLY A 669 -3.75 1.75 7.42
CA GLY A 669 -4.63 0.61 7.67
C GLY A 669 -6.00 0.69 6.99
N THR A 670 -6.24 1.73 6.17
CA THR A 670 -7.47 1.90 5.38
C THR A 670 -7.12 2.17 3.92
N ASP A 671 -8.15 2.21 3.08
CA ASP A 671 -8.01 2.45 1.65
C ASP A 671 -8.34 3.89 1.24
N VAL A 672 -8.32 4.84 2.18
CA VAL A 672 -8.61 6.25 1.93
C VAL A 672 -7.44 6.94 1.23
N LEU A 673 -7.76 7.58 0.10
CA LEU A 673 -6.86 8.42 -0.68
C LEU A 673 -7.34 9.88 -0.60
N ALA A 674 -6.60 10.74 0.10
CA ALA A 674 -6.90 12.17 0.23
C ALA A 674 -6.34 12.95 -0.98
N PHE A 675 -7.10 13.89 -1.54
CA PHE A 675 -6.75 14.58 -2.78
C PHE A 675 -5.93 15.85 -2.52
N ASN A 676 -4.88 16.02 -3.30
CA ASN A 676 -4.23 17.30 -3.52
C ASN A 676 -4.42 17.72 -4.99
N SER A 677 -3.40 18.30 -5.64
CA SER A 677 -3.45 18.71 -7.04
C SER A 677 -2.69 17.72 -7.94
N PRO A 678 -3.32 17.09 -8.94
CA PRO A 678 -2.59 16.30 -9.94
C PRO A 678 -1.50 17.14 -10.63
N GLN A 679 -0.37 16.54 -11.00
CA GLN A 679 0.71 17.26 -11.68
C GLN A 679 0.55 17.27 -13.21
N PHE A 680 -0.01 16.19 -13.76
CA PHE A 680 -0.10 15.99 -15.21
C PHE A 680 -1.54 16.17 -15.71
N PRO A 681 -1.74 16.74 -16.93
CA PRO A 681 -3.06 16.86 -17.55
C PRO A 681 -3.83 15.55 -17.66
N SER A 682 -3.14 14.43 -17.89
CA SER A 682 -3.75 13.11 -17.88
C SER A 682 -2.79 12.07 -17.34
N THR A 683 -3.29 11.19 -16.48
CA THR A 683 -2.58 10.02 -15.97
C THR A 683 -3.46 8.78 -16.05
N VAL A 684 -2.91 7.65 -16.48
CA VAL A 684 -3.60 6.36 -16.51
C VAL A 684 -2.84 5.38 -15.64
N ILE A 685 -3.50 4.88 -14.60
CA ILE A 685 -3.00 3.79 -13.75
C ILE A 685 -3.59 2.48 -14.28
N ASN A 686 -2.73 1.62 -14.79
CA ASN A 686 -3.06 0.30 -15.34
C ASN A 686 -3.05 -0.74 -14.21
N LEU A 687 -4.23 -1.09 -13.72
CA LEU A 687 -4.37 -2.01 -12.59
C LEU A 687 -4.12 -3.47 -13.02
N PRO A 688 -3.50 -4.30 -12.17
CA PRO A 688 -3.20 -5.71 -12.49
C PRO A 688 -4.43 -6.60 -12.74
N ASN A 689 -5.60 -6.21 -12.24
CA ASN A 689 -6.89 -6.86 -12.52
C ASN A 689 -7.44 -6.57 -13.94
N GLY A 690 -6.70 -5.79 -14.76
CA GLY A 690 -7.07 -5.45 -16.13
C GLY A 690 -7.85 -4.14 -16.26
N HIS A 691 -8.31 -3.55 -15.15
CA HIS A 691 -8.99 -2.26 -15.12
C HIS A 691 -8.01 -1.09 -15.18
N THR A 692 -8.54 0.13 -15.28
CA THR A 692 -7.74 1.36 -15.32
C THR A 692 -8.38 2.44 -14.47
N VAL A 693 -7.56 3.17 -13.70
CA VAL A 693 -7.95 4.46 -13.11
C VAL A 693 -7.39 5.57 -13.99
N THR A 694 -8.28 6.37 -14.57
CA THR A 694 -7.92 7.51 -15.42
C THR A 694 -8.11 8.79 -14.65
N ILE A 695 -7.07 9.60 -14.54
CA ILE A 695 -7.08 10.92 -13.90
C ILE A 695 -6.92 11.96 -15.00
N ASN A 696 -7.91 12.84 -15.15
CA ASN A 696 -7.86 13.96 -16.08
C ASN A 696 -7.90 15.27 -15.29
N ALA A 697 -6.88 16.11 -15.45
CA ALA A 697 -6.74 17.38 -14.76
C ALA A 697 -6.83 18.54 -15.76
N ASN A 698 -8.07 18.87 -16.15
CA ASN A 698 -8.33 19.86 -17.19
C ASN A 698 -7.92 21.27 -16.72
N GLY A 699 -6.98 21.88 -17.43
CA GLY A 699 -6.46 23.22 -17.11
C GLY A 699 -5.35 23.22 -16.06
N VAL A 700 -4.83 22.05 -15.66
CA VAL A 700 -3.73 21.97 -14.69
C VAL A 700 -2.47 22.65 -15.21
N SER A 701 -1.82 23.40 -14.33
CA SER A 701 -0.49 23.95 -14.52
C SER A 701 0.11 24.27 -13.16
N THR A 702 1.40 24.60 -13.14
CA THR A 702 2.07 25.05 -11.90
C THR A 702 1.43 26.31 -11.28
N SER A 703 0.78 27.15 -12.10
CA SER A 703 0.05 28.35 -11.66
C SER A 703 -1.45 28.15 -11.47
N ALA A 704 -1.97 26.96 -11.78
CA ALA A 704 -3.38 26.58 -11.61
C ALA A 704 -3.52 25.28 -10.79
N PRO A 705 -3.06 25.25 -9.53
CA PRO A 705 -3.09 24.03 -8.72
C PRO A 705 -4.47 23.73 -8.12
N TYR A 706 -5.43 24.65 -8.18
CA TYR A 706 -6.64 24.54 -7.37
C TYR A 706 -7.78 23.80 -8.06
N ILE A 707 -8.32 22.79 -7.40
CA ILE A 707 -9.49 22.05 -7.87
C ILE A 707 -10.72 22.95 -7.77
N GLN A 708 -11.43 23.09 -8.88
CA GLN A 708 -12.69 23.85 -9.00
C GLN A 708 -13.91 22.93 -8.93
N ASN A 709 -13.78 21.72 -9.46
CA ASN A 709 -14.76 20.63 -9.34
C ASN A 709 -14.09 19.29 -9.64
N LEU A 710 -14.71 18.21 -9.15
CA LEU A 710 -14.36 16.83 -9.45
C LEU A 710 -15.62 16.09 -9.94
N GLN A 711 -15.44 15.25 -10.95
CA GLN A 711 -16.39 14.18 -11.28
C GLN A 711 -15.72 12.82 -11.15
N VAL A 712 -16.36 11.91 -10.42
CA VAL A 712 -15.98 10.50 -10.33
C VAL A 712 -16.96 9.70 -11.18
N ASN A 713 -16.48 9.05 -12.22
CA ASN A 713 -17.31 8.30 -13.18
C ASN A 713 -18.47 9.13 -13.75
N GLY A 714 -18.22 10.42 -13.98
CA GLY A 714 -19.20 11.38 -14.51
C GLY A 714 -20.18 11.96 -13.49
N GLN A 715 -20.12 11.53 -12.22
CA GLN A 715 -20.92 12.08 -11.13
C GLN A 715 -20.12 13.13 -10.36
N ALA A 716 -20.73 14.28 -10.08
CA ALA A 716 -20.09 15.32 -9.29
C ALA A 716 -19.78 14.83 -7.88
N SER A 717 -18.57 15.12 -7.39
CA SER A 717 -18.16 14.86 -6.01
C SER A 717 -17.58 16.13 -5.41
N ASN A 718 -17.95 16.41 -4.17
CA ASN A 718 -17.32 17.44 -3.35
C ASN A 718 -16.34 16.87 -2.33
N HIS A 719 -16.18 15.54 -2.27
CA HIS A 719 -15.26 14.92 -1.34
C HIS A 719 -13.81 15.16 -1.79
N PRO A 720 -12.95 15.77 -0.95
CA PRO A 720 -11.52 15.89 -1.21
C PRO A 720 -10.78 14.57 -0.98
N TRP A 721 -11.45 13.43 -1.17
CA TRP A 721 -10.89 12.10 -0.98
C TRP A 721 -11.70 11.06 -1.78
N VAL A 722 -11.17 9.85 -1.89
CA VAL A 722 -11.84 8.67 -2.43
C VAL A 722 -11.36 7.41 -1.71
N ARG A 723 -12.12 6.33 -1.73
CA ARG A 723 -11.60 5.01 -1.35
C ARG A 723 -10.99 4.30 -2.55
N PHE A 724 -9.88 3.61 -2.35
CA PHE A 724 -9.33 2.76 -3.40
C PHE A 724 -10.32 1.67 -3.82
N SER A 725 -11.11 1.11 -2.89
CA SER A 725 -12.19 0.16 -3.22
C SER A 725 -13.13 0.68 -4.31
N ASP A 726 -13.46 1.97 -4.27
CA ASP A 726 -14.44 2.61 -5.17
C ASP A 726 -13.88 2.80 -6.59
N ILE A 727 -12.56 2.80 -6.74
CA ILE A 727 -11.87 3.03 -8.02
C ILE A 727 -11.12 1.80 -8.54
N SER A 728 -10.91 0.77 -7.70
CA SER A 728 -10.14 -0.44 -8.01
C SER A 728 -10.73 -1.29 -9.15
N ASN A 729 -12.04 -1.17 -9.43
CA ASN A 729 -12.73 -1.83 -10.55
C ASN A 729 -12.76 -0.97 -11.83
N GLY A 730 -11.92 0.06 -11.87
CA GLY A 730 -11.82 1.01 -12.97
C GLY A 730 -12.67 2.24 -12.70
N ALA A 731 -12.05 3.41 -12.86
CA ALA A 731 -12.70 4.68 -12.63
C ALA A 731 -12.11 5.79 -13.52
N THR A 732 -12.86 6.86 -13.67
CA THR A 732 -12.38 8.13 -14.24
C THR A 732 -12.59 9.25 -13.24
N LEU A 733 -11.50 9.91 -12.85
CA LEU A 733 -11.47 11.11 -12.01
C LEU A 733 -11.23 12.32 -12.91
N ASN A 734 -12.27 13.12 -13.15
CA ASN A 734 -12.19 14.33 -13.97
C ASN A 734 -12.14 15.56 -13.07
N PHE A 735 -10.96 16.12 -12.90
CA PHE A 735 -10.73 17.38 -12.21
C PHE A 735 -10.81 18.56 -13.20
N THR A 736 -11.46 19.64 -12.78
CA THR A 736 -11.32 20.96 -13.39
C THR A 736 -10.42 21.79 -12.50
N MET A 737 -9.34 22.32 -13.06
CA MET A 737 -8.33 23.09 -12.32
C MET A 737 -8.46 24.60 -12.56
N GLY A 738 -7.95 25.41 -11.64
CA GLY A 738 -8.02 26.87 -11.69
C GLY A 738 -6.88 27.55 -10.93
N THR A 739 -6.71 28.85 -11.19
CA THR A 739 -5.64 29.68 -10.62
C THR A 739 -5.91 30.19 -9.22
N ASN A 740 -7.16 30.14 -8.76
CA ASN A 740 -7.56 30.62 -7.43
C ASN A 740 -8.19 29.48 -6.63
N ALA A 741 -7.97 29.49 -5.31
CA ALA A 741 -8.67 28.62 -4.38
C ALA A 741 -10.19 28.70 -4.60
N SER A 742 -10.86 27.56 -4.55
CA SER A 742 -12.31 27.44 -4.74
C SER A 742 -13.02 27.08 -3.43
N SER A 743 -14.34 26.97 -3.47
CA SER A 743 -15.15 26.47 -2.34
C SER A 743 -15.36 24.95 -2.37
N TRP A 744 -14.77 24.24 -3.34
CA TRP A 744 -14.89 22.79 -3.47
C TRP A 744 -14.30 22.07 -2.25
N GLY A 745 -15.04 21.10 -1.70
CA GLY A 745 -14.61 20.30 -0.54
C GLY A 745 -14.49 21.06 0.79
N THR A 746 -15.10 22.24 0.90
CA THR A 746 -15.07 23.04 2.14
C THR A 746 -16.26 22.77 3.06
N GLY A 747 -17.21 21.93 2.65
CA GLY A 747 -18.37 21.59 3.48
C GLY A 747 -18.00 20.70 4.66
N ALA A 748 -18.68 20.87 5.79
CA ALA A 748 -18.45 20.06 7.00
C ALA A 748 -18.68 18.55 6.79
N ALA A 749 -19.48 18.17 5.79
CA ALA A 749 -19.74 16.76 5.42
C ALA A 749 -18.88 16.28 4.23
N ASP A 750 -18.07 17.15 3.64
CA ASP A 750 -17.26 16.80 2.47
C ASP A 750 -15.98 16.07 2.89
N GLY A 751 -15.41 16.43 4.05
CA GLY A 751 -14.10 15.97 4.52
C GLY A 751 -13.95 14.44 4.63
N PRO A 752 -12.71 13.94 4.78
CA PRO A 752 -12.44 12.51 4.88
C PRO A 752 -13.13 11.85 6.08
N PRO A 753 -13.31 10.52 6.07
CA PRO A 753 -14.05 9.82 7.10
C PRO A 753 -13.49 10.01 8.51
N ASP A 754 -14.39 10.10 9.48
CA ASP A 754 -14.08 9.93 10.90
C ASP A 754 -14.33 8.46 11.28
N PHE A 755 -13.27 7.76 11.67
CA PHE A 755 -13.32 6.35 12.05
C PHE A 755 -13.69 6.13 13.53
N GLU A 756 -13.72 7.19 14.34
CA GLU A 756 -14.06 7.14 15.78
C GLU A 756 -15.56 7.26 16.07
N ALA A 757 -16.31 7.91 15.18
CA ALA A 757 -17.76 8.12 15.29
C ALA A 757 -18.60 6.82 15.35
N SER A 758 -17.97 5.65 15.16
CA SER A 758 -18.62 4.34 15.18
C SER A 758 -18.83 3.74 16.58
N SER A 759 -18.40 4.41 17.67
CA SER A 759 -18.54 3.89 19.04
C SER A 759 -19.55 4.63 19.95
N GLY A 760 -20.29 5.61 19.42
CA GLY A 760 -21.36 6.26 20.19
C GLY A 760 -22.10 7.35 19.42
N GLY A 761 -23.27 7.02 18.87
CA GLY A 761 -24.19 7.97 18.26
C GLY A 761 -23.94 8.17 16.76
N GLY A 762 -24.93 7.77 15.96
CA GLY A 762 -24.84 7.76 14.50
C GLY A 762 -24.48 9.10 13.88
N GLY A 763 -23.55 9.06 12.93
CA GLY A 763 -23.25 10.14 12.01
C GLY A 763 -21.94 9.96 11.26
N SER A 764 -21.94 9.25 10.13
CA SER A 764 -21.09 9.56 8.98
C SER A 764 -21.72 8.98 7.70
N GLY A 765 -21.63 9.75 6.61
CA GLY A 765 -22.42 9.61 5.40
C GLY A 765 -22.09 8.37 4.55
N GLY A 766 -23.09 7.94 3.78
CA GLY A 766 -23.03 6.76 2.90
C GLY A 766 -23.36 5.44 3.60
N GLY A 767 -24.27 5.43 4.58
CA GLY A 767 -24.61 4.20 5.29
C GLY A 767 -25.26 3.16 4.38
N THR A 768 -24.62 2.02 4.18
CA THR A 768 -25.32 0.79 3.78
C THR A 768 -25.90 0.15 5.05
N LEU A 769 -27.10 -0.43 4.94
CA LEU A 769 -27.57 -1.39 5.94
C LEU A 769 -27.39 -2.77 5.33
N ASN A 770 -26.78 -3.70 6.05
CA ASN A 770 -26.77 -5.11 5.66
C ASN A 770 -26.89 -5.93 6.95
N THR A 771 -27.95 -6.72 7.06
CA THR A 771 -28.18 -7.57 8.22
C THR A 771 -28.88 -8.86 7.82
N SER A 772 -28.26 -9.98 8.18
CA SER A 772 -28.86 -11.33 8.21
C SER A 772 -29.36 -11.68 9.61
N PHE A 773 -29.44 -10.69 10.50
CA PHE A 773 -29.83 -10.83 11.90
C PHE A 773 -28.98 -11.83 12.70
N GLU A 774 -27.78 -12.16 12.24
CA GLU A 774 -26.88 -13.08 12.93
C GLU A 774 -26.27 -12.46 14.18
N THR A 775 -25.60 -13.29 14.97
CA THR A 775 -24.91 -12.79 16.17
C THR A 775 -23.76 -11.90 15.74
N GLY A 776 -23.86 -10.61 16.02
CA GLY A 776 -22.91 -9.58 15.55
C GLY A 776 -23.49 -8.64 14.50
N ASP A 777 -24.58 -9.03 13.85
CA ASP A 777 -25.31 -8.16 12.91
C ASP A 777 -26.17 -7.12 13.65
N GLN A 778 -26.58 -6.08 12.92
CA GLN A 778 -27.55 -5.12 13.42
C GLN A 778 -28.93 -5.79 13.59
N ARG A 779 -29.41 -5.87 14.83
CA ARG A 779 -30.73 -6.42 15.19
C ARG A 779 -31.67 -5.33 15.69
N PRO A 780 -33.00 -5.49 15.58
CA PRO A 780 -33.95 -4.53 16.14
C PRO A 780 -33.70 -4.31 17.63
N ALA A 781 -33.77 -3.04 18.08
CA ALA A 781 -33.48 -2.68 19.46
C ALA A 781 -34.52 -3.19 20.47
N ALA A 782 -35.74 -3.48 20.00
CA ALA A 782 -36.83 -4.05 20.79
C ALA A 782 -37.76 -4.88 19.90
N ASP A 783 -38.23 -6.00 20.43
CA ASP A 783 -39.26 -6.80 19.78
C ASP A 783 -40.62 -6.10 19.85
N ASN A 784 -41.47 -6.34 18.84
CA ASN A 784 -42.88 -5.94 18.80
C ASN A 784 -43.13 -4.43 18.94
N GLN A 785 -42.13 -3.59 18.65
CA GLN A 785 -42.26 -2.14 18.78
C GLN A 785 -43.16 -1.57 17.68
N VAL A 786 -44.38 -1.15 18.01
CA VAL A 786 -45.25 -0.42 17.07
C VAL A 786 -44.64 0.95 16.76
N ASP A 787 -44.54 1.29 15.47
CA ASP A 787 -44.15 2.63 15.06
C ASP A 787 -45.26 3.64 15.35
N SER A 788 -45.05 4.49 16.36
CA SER A 788 -45.98 5.53 16.80
C SER A 788 -45.52 6.95 16.42
N VAL A 789 -44.45 7.10 15.62
CA VAL A 789 -43.86 8.41 15.29
C VAL A 789 -44.29 8.85 13.90
N ALA A 790 -44.96 10.01 13.76
CA ALA A 790 -45.38 10.56 12.48
C ALA A 790 -44.21 10.68 11.46
N PRO A 791 -44.36 10.29 10.17
CA PRO A 791 -45.53 9.69 9.52
C PRO A 791 -45.66 8.18 9.84
N SER A 792 -46.32 7.85 10.95
CA SER A 792 -46.35 6.50 11.48
C SER A 792 -47.23 5.61 10.64
N GLY A 793 -46.81 4.37 10.43
CA GLY A 793 -47.73 3.32 9.98
C GLY A 793 -48.72 2.91 11.06
N GLY A 794 -48.32 2.91 12.33
CA GLY A 794 -49.20 2.64 13.46
C GLY A 794 -49.78 1.23 13.49
N LEU A 795 -50.81 1.05 14.32
CA LEU A 795 -51.53 -0.21 14.51
C LEU A 795 -53.04 0.04 14.48
N SER A 796 -53.76 -0.69 13.63
CA SER A 796 -55.23 -0.64 13.55
C SER A 796 -55.81 -2.03 13.34
N ASN A 797 -56.74 -2.45 14.21
CA ASN A 797 -57.47 -3.73 14.16
C ASN A 797 -56.62 -5.00 13.97
N VAL A 798 -55.34 -4.97 14.33
CA VAL A 798 -54.46 -6.15 14.35
C VAL A 798 -54.14 -6.52 15.79
N GLY A 799 -54.41 -7.77 16.16
CA GLY A 799 -54.08 -8.37 17.46
C GLY A 799 -53.06 -9.49 17.35
N GLY A 800 -52.84 -10.22 18.45
CA GLY A 800 -51.96 -11.38 18.46
C GLY A 800 -52.58 -12.61 17.80
N ILE A 801 -51.72 -13.45 17.19
CA ILE A 801 -52.16 -14.63 16.44
C ILE A 801 -52.62 -15.80 17.33
N CYS A 802 -52.02 -16.01 18.51
CA CYS A 802 -52.41 -17.07 19.46
C CYS A 802 -51.77 -16.88 20.87
N CYS A 803 -51.96 -17.84 21.78
CA CYS A 803 -51.14 -18.07 22.98
C CYS A 803 -50.87 -16.84 23.88
N ASN A 804 -51.94 -16.13 24.28
CA ASN A 804 -51.89 -14.90 25.10
C ASN A 804 -51.16 -13.69 24.47
N LEU A 805 -50.81 -13.73 23.18
CA LEU A 805 -50.32 -12.53 22.48
C LEU A 805 -51.45 -11.50 22.37
N THR A 806 -51.20 -10.29 22.88
CA THR A 806 -52.18 -9.19 22.88
C THR A 806 -52.07 -8.30 21.64
N GLY A 807 -51.00 -8.44 20.84
CA GLY A 807 -50.71 -7.63 19.66
C GLY A 807 -49.84 -8.38 18.64
N PRO A 808 -49.51 -7.76 17.50
CA PRO A 808 -48.63 -8.35 16.49
C PRO A 808 -47.22 -8.60 17.05
N GLU A 809 -46.53 -9.57 16.45
CA GLU A 809 -45.20 -10.03 16.81
C GLU A 809 -44.19 -9.65 15.72
N MET A 810 -43.01 -9.19 16.12
CA MET A 810 -41.78 -9.09 15.33
C MET A 810 -40.59 -9.26 16.27
N GLY A 811 -39.70 -10.21 16.00
CA GLY A 811 -38.48 -10.40 16.79
C GLY A 811 -37.51 -11.40 16.17
N VAL A 812 -36.23 -11.33 16.56
CA VAL A 812 -35.19 -12.23 16.06
C VAL A 812 -35.37 -13.62 16.67
N VAL A 813 -35.43 -14.66 15.85
CA VAL A 813 -35.51 -16.05 16.26
C VAL A 813 -34.32 -16.84 15.74
N ALA A 814 -33.79 -17.74 16.56
CA ALA A 814 -32.71 -18.65 16.19
C ALA A 814 -33.26 -20.02 15.75
N GLY A 815 -32.54 -20.71 14.88
CA GLY A 815 -32.89 -22.02 14.32
C GLY A 815 -33.68 -21.98 13.02
N GLU A 816 -33.75 -20.82 12.35
CA GLU A 816 -34.25 -20.70 10.98
C GLU A 816 -33.08 -20.96 10.03
N LEU A 817 -33.21 -21.96 9.16
CA LEU A 817 -32.09 -22.48 8.33
C LEU A 817 -32.38 -22.40 6.82
N SER A 818 -33.54 -21.87 6.44
CA SER A 818 -34.07 -22.07 5.10
C SER A 818 -33.61 -21.05 4.05
N HIS A 819 -32.91 -19.98 4.44
CA HIS A 819 -32.36 -18.98 3.51
C HIS A 819 -30.85 -18.78 3.65
N ALA A 820 -30.37 -18.03 4.66
CA ALA A 820 -28.96 -17.87 4.97
C ALA A 820 -28.76 -17.71 6.49
N GLY A 821 -27.79 -18.41 7.09
CA GLY A 821 -27.52 -18.29 8.52
C GLY A 821 -28.42 -19.15 9.42
N ALA A 822 -28.45 -18.81 10.71
CA ALA A 822 -29.18 -19.48 11.78
C ALA A 822 -30.26 -18.59 12.43
N SER A 823 -30.37 -17.32 12.05
CA SER A 823 -31.26 -16.32 12.66
C SER A 823 -32.12 -15.62 11.59
N ALA A 824 -33.36 -15.29 11.92
CA ALA A 824 -34.21 -14.44 11.07
C ALA A 824 -35.20 -13.64 11.92
N ILE A 825 -35.84 -12.61 11.35
CA ILE A 825 -36.97 -11.94 12.01
C ILE A 825 -38.23 -12.77 11.78
N ARG A 826 -38.86 -13.25 12.85
CA ARG A 826 -40.22 -13.78 12.79
C ARG A 826 -41.22 -12.64 12.90
N PHE A 827 -42.22 -12.61 12.03
CA PHE A 827 -43.39 -11.75 12.17
C PHE A 827 -44.68 -12.55 12.31
N SER A 828 -45.65 -12.09 13.10
CA SER A 828 -46.98 -12.71 13.18
C SER A 828 -48.07 -11.77 13.70
N GLY A 829 -49.34 -12.09 13.46
CA GLY A 829 -50.46 -11.30 13.99
C GLY A 829 -51.82 -11.79 13.50
N LYS A 830 -52.89 -11.07 13.86
CA LYS A 830 -54.26 -11.39 13.48
C LYS A 830 -55.06 -10.15 13.12
N ALA A 831 -55.51 -10.05 11.88
CA ALA A 831 -56.52 -9.08 11.47
C ALA A 831 -57.87 -9.44 12.10
N ASN A 832 -58.44 -8.51 12.87
CA ASN A 832 -59.68 -8.73 13.61
C ASN A 832 -60.97 -8.52 12.78
N GLY A 833 -60.83 -8.09 11.52
CA GLY A 833 -61.94 -7.79 10.64
C GLY A 833 -62.41 -6.34 10.80
N GLY A 834 -62.59 -5.65 9.69
CA GLY A 834 -62.90 -4.21 9.65
C GLY A 834 -62.41 -3.56 8.35
N SER A 835 -62.73 -2.27 8.15
CA SER A 835 -62.33 -1.54 6.93
C SER A 835 -60.83 -1.26 6.84
N THR A 836 -60.10 -1.30 7.96
CA THR A 836 -58.64 -1.17 8.03
C THR A 836 -58.08 -2.25 8.94
N ASN A 837 -57.02 -2.94 8.51
CA ASN A 837 -56.25 -3.87 9.34
C ASN A 837 -54.78 -3.73 8.95
N TYR A 838 -53.99 -3.04 9.78
CA TYR A 838 -52.57 -2.84 9.51
C TYR A 838 -51.76 -2.78 10.80
N ALA A 839 -50.48 -3.14 10.70
CA ALA A 839 -49.49 -3.04 11.76
C ALA A 839 -48.13 -2.72 11.14
N TYR A 840 -47.50 -1.65 11.58
CA TYR A 840 -46.13 -1.30 11.20
C TYR A 840 -45.24 -1.33 12.44
N LEU A 841 -44.28 -2.25 12.44
CA LEU A 841 -43.40 -2.51 13.56
C LEU A 841 -42.00 -1.99 13.24
N LYS A 842 -41.48 -1.13 14.10
CA LYS A 842 -40.18 -0.47 13.90
C LYS A 842 -39.05 -1.47 14.06
N MET A 843 -38.23 -1.60 13.02
CA MET A 843 -37.01 -2.41 13.03
C MET A 843 -35.79 -1.58 13.45
N PHE A 844 -35.56 -0.44 12.79
CA PHE A 844 -34.34 0.34 12.95
C PHE A 844 -34.62 1.84 12.90
N ASP A 845 -33.92 2.61 13.74
CA ASP A 845 -33.68 4.04 13.49
C ASP A 845 -32.38 4.15 12.68
N THR A 846 -32.39 4.92 11.58
CA THR A 846 -31.27 4.99 10.64
C THR A 846 -30.97 6.42 10.23
N SER A 847 -29.87 6.62 9.49
CA SER A 847 -29.56 7.87 8.80
C SER A 847 -28.87 7.57 7.47
N ILE A 848 -29.59 6.89 6.58
CA ILE A 848 -29.06 6.38 5.30
C ILE A 848 -29.47 7.31 4.16
N LEU A 849 -28.52 7.91 3.44
CA LEU A 849 -28.82 8.75 2.29
C LEU A 849 -29.17 7.87 1.07
N VAL A 850 -30.28 8.15 0.41
CA VAL A 850 -30.66 7.51 -0.85
C VAL A 850 -29.97 8.22 -2.01
N GLY A 851 -28.99 7.57 -2.63
CA GLY A 851 -28.40 7.95 -3.91
C GLY A 851 -29.23 7.45 -5.10
N SER A 852 -28.81 7.81 -6.32
CA SER A 852 -29.50 7.45 -7.56
C SER A 852 -29.46 5.95 -7.89
N ALA A 853 -28.49 5.22 -7.34
CA ALA A 853 -28.33 3.78 -7.50
C ALA A 853 -28.74 2.98 -6.24
N THR A 854 -29.16 3.65 -5.16
CA THR A 854 -29.52 2.96 -3.92
C THR A 854 -30.74 2.05 -4.13
N THR A 855 -30.59 0.81 -3.68
CA THR A 855 -31.60 -0.23 -3.72
C THR A 855 -31.89 -0.74 -2.30
N LEU A 856 -33.14 -1.11 -2.05
CA LEU A 856 -33.54 -1.95 -0.93
C LEU A 856 -33.66 -3.38 -1.45
N SER A 857 -33.11 -4.36 -0.75
CA SER A 857 -33.40 -5.78 -0.98
C SER A 857 -33.61 -6.52 0.33
N TYR A 858 -34.44 -7.56 0.30
CA TYR A 858 -34.69 -8.43 1.44
C TYR A 858 -35.32 -9.74 0.98
N TRP A 859 -35.27 -10.74 1.84
CA TRP A 859 -35.95 -12.01 1.65
C TRP A 859 -37.11 -12.15 2.65
N VAL A 860 -38.26 -12.61 2.17
CA VAL A 860 -39.45 -12.82 3.00
C VAL A 860 -40.09 -14.17 2.74
N TYR A 861 -40.44 -14.89 3.82
CA TYR A 861 -41.09 -16.20 3.81
C TYR A 861 -42.48 -16.13 4.45
N PRO A 862 -43.54 -15.87 3.67
CA PRO A 862 -44.93 -15.96 4.14
C PRO A 862 -45.34 -17.42 4.41
N GLU A 863 -45.75 -17.77 5.63
CA GLU A 863 -46.23 -19.12 5.93
C GLU A 863 -47.71 -19.28 5.58
N SER A 864 -48.11 -20.40 4.97
CA SER A 864 -49.53 -20.79 4.78
C SER A 864 -50.10 -21.52 5.99
N SER A 865 -49.24 -22.12 6.81
CA SER A 865 -49.63 -22.83 8.03
C SER A 865 -48.55 -22.70 9.09
N SER A 866 -48.96 -22.41 10.33
CA SER A 866 -48.05 -22.42 11.47
C SER A 866 -47.85 -23.87 11.95
N GLY A 867 -46.64 -24.25 12.37
CA GLY A 867 -46.40 -25.46 13.17
C GLY A 867 -47.12 -25.51 14.55
N PHE A 868 -47.96 -24.51 14.84
CA PHE A 868 -48.91 -24.45 15.96
C PHE A 868 -50.31 -24.85 15.47
N ALA A 869 -51.11 -25.47 16.35
CA ALA A 869 -52.47 -26.00 16.12
C ALA A 869 -53.17 -25.45 14.86
N ALA A 870 -53.41 -26.33 13.89
CA ALA A 870 -54.00 -26.01 12.59
C ALA A 870 -55.17 -25.00 12.71
N GLY A 871 -55.09 -23.89 11.95
CA GLY A 871 -56.19 -22.92 11.80
C GLY A 871 -55.90 -21.46 12.19
N ASN A 872 -54.67 -21.12 12.63
CA ASN A 872 -54.35 -19.75 13.07
C ASN A 872 -53.87 -18.82 11.96
N VAL A 873 -53.32 -19.33 10.86
CA VAL A 873 -53.02 -18.56 9.64
C VAL A 873 -54.19 -18.70 8.66
N SER A 874 -54.58 -17.62 7.98
CA SER A 874 -55.78 -17.58 7.13
C SER A 874 -55.46 -17.18 5.70
N GLY A 875 -55.71 -18.08 4.74
CA GLY A 875 -55.58 -17.81 3.32
C GLY A 875 -54.21 -17.21 2.95
N ASN A 876 -54.22 -16.11 2.22
CA ASN A 876 -53.01 -15.39 1.80
C ASN A 876 -52.65 -14.24 2.77
N ASN A 877 -53.14 -14.22 4.02
CA ASN A 877 -52.87 -13.07 4.88
C ASN A 877 -51.36 -12.87 5.13
N SER A 878 -50.57 -13.93 5.16
CA SER A 878 -49.11 -13.87 5.35
C SER A 878 -48.36 -13.16 4.22
N THR A 879 -48.94 -13.04 3.02
CA THR A 879 -48.30 -12.36 1.88
C THR A 879 -48.55 -10.85 1.87
N CYS A 880 -49.43 -10.35 2.74
CA CYS A 880 -49.74 -8.92 2.87
C CYS A 880 -48.68 -8.16 3.69
N VAL A 881 -47.39 -8.37 3.39
CA VAL A 881 -46.24 -7.89 4.16
C VAL A 881 -45.20 -7.21 3.24
N ALA A 882 -44.55 -6.17 3.73
CA ALA A 882 -43.41 -5.53 3.05
C ALA A 882 -42.57 -4.70 4.04
N ILE A 883 -41.31 -4.43 3.71
CA ILE A 883 -40.53 -3.38 4.37
C ILE A 883 -41.04 -2.00 3.93
N ASP A 884 -41.26 -1.11 4.89
CA ASP A 884 -41.53 0.31 4.67
C ASP A 884 -40.36 1.16 5.20
N LEU A 885 -40.06 2.25 4.50
CA LEU A 885 -38.97 3.16 4.83
C LEU A 885 -39.55 4.55 5.08
N VAL A 886 -39.18 5.18 6.18
CA VAL A 886 -39.58 6.54 6.51
C VAL A 886 -38.43 7.49 6.18
N PHE A 887 -38.75 8.56 5.46
CA PHE A 887 -37.78 9.52 4.96
C PHE A 887 -37.77 10.81 5.77
N SER A 888 -36.65 11.52 5.75
CA SER A 888 -36.40 12.78 6.46
C SER A 888 -37.40 13.90 6.10
N ASN A 889 -38.03 13.85 4.92
CA ASN A 889 -39.07 14.79 4.51
C ASN A 889 -40.47 14.44 5.05
N GLY A 890 -40.61 13.41 5.89
CA GLY A 890 -41.89 12.98 6.44
C GLY A 890 -42.76 12.19 5.47
N SER A 891 -42.20 11.66 4.39
CA SER A 891 -42.85 10.67 3.51
C SER A 891 -42.39 9.25 3.82
N ASN A 892 -43.04 8.25 3.23
CA ASN A 892 -42.70 6.83 3.39
C ASN A 892 -42.55 6.11 2.03
N LEU A 893 -42.12 4.85 2.03
CA LEU A 893 -41.94 4.03 0.82
C LEU A 893 -43.28 3.51 0.32
N ARG A 894 -44.16 3.05 1.22
CA ARG A 894 -45.47 2.47 0.86
C ARG A 894 -46.32 3.41 -0.01
N ASP A 895 -46.26 4.72 0.22
CA ASP A 895 -47.01 5.75 -0.51
C ASP A 895 -46.20 6.44 -1.62
N SER A 896 -44.96 6.00 -1.86
CA SER A 896 -44.06 6.62 -2.86
C SER A 896 -44.38 6.27 -4.31
N GLY A 897 -45.14 5.20 -4.54
CA GLY A 897 -45.33 4.62 -5.87
C GLY A 897 -44.18 3.71 -6.34
N ALA A 898 -43.16 3.48 -5.52
CA ALA A 898 -42.09 2.55 -5.81
C ALA A 898 -42.61 1.14 -6.10
N THR A 899 -41.96 0.45 -7.03
CA THR A 899 -42.24 -0.94 -7.37
C THR A 899 -41.02 -1.82 -7.12
N ASP A 900 -41.29 -3.09 -6.86
CA ASP A 900 -40.26 -4.13 -6.82
C ASP A 900 -39.77 -4.52 -8.22
N GLN A 901 -38.86 -5.48 -8.30
CA GLN A 901 -38.26 -5.96 -9.55
C GLN A 901 -39.26 -6.62 -10.52
N ASN A 902 -40.48 -6.93 -10.06
CA ASN A 902 -41.57 -7.49 -10.85
C ASN A 902 -42.69 -6.45 -11.12
N GLU A 903 -42.40 -5.16 -10.93
CA GLU A 903 -43.33 -4.03 -11.13
C GLU A 903 -44.53 -4.01 -10.16
N HIS A 904 -44.50 -4.79 -9.07
CA HIS A 904 -45.53 -4.69 -8.03
C HIS A 904 -45.20 -3.58 -7.05
N ARG A 905 -46.21 -2.85 -6.55
CA ARG A 905 -45.97 -1.77 -5.58
C ARG A 905 -45.29 -2.30 -4.31
N ALA A 906 -44.27 -1.60 -3.84
CA ALA A 906 -43.59 -1.84 -2.57
C ALA A 906 -44.46 -1.36 -1.39
N HIS A 907 -45.62 -1.99 -1.21
CA HIS A 907 -46.61 -1.69 -0.18
C HIS A 907 -47.26 -3.02 0.28
N PRO A 908 -47.42 -3.28 1.59
CA PRO A 908 -47.90 -4.58 2.08
C PRO A 908 -49.24 -5.04 1.47
N ALA A 909 -50.25 -4.17 1.40
CA ALA A 909 -51.54 -4.46 0.76
C ALA A 909 -51.47 -4.84 -0.73
N TYR A 910 -50.43 -4.41 -1.45
CA TYR A 910 -50.20 -4.77 -2.85
C TYR A 910 -49.38 -6.05 -2.99
N GLN A 911 -48.73 -6.53 -1.92
CA GLN A 911 -47.97 -7.78 -1.92
C GLN A 911 -48.85 -9.01 -1.63
N CYS A 912 -50.07 -8.82 -1.11
CA CYS A 912 -51.04 -9.86 -0.78
C CYS A 912 -51.28 -10.92 -1.88
N THR A 913 -51.12 -10.58 -3.16
CA THR A 913 -51.31 -11.50 -4.28
C THR A 913 -50.04 -11.84 -5.04
N ASN A 914 -48.91 -11.27 -4.64
CA ASN A 914 -47.67 -11.26 -5.42
C ASN A 914 -46.52 -12.02 -4.74
N LEU A 915 -46.56 -12.15 -3.40
CA LEU A 915 -45.67 -13.09 -2.71
C LEU A 915 -46.26 -14.50 -2.75
N SER A 916 -45.38 -15.49 -2.88
CA SER A 916 -45.74 -16.91 -2.80
C SER A 916 -45.63 -17.39 -1.35
N LEU A 917 -46.62 -18.16 -0.90
CA LEU A 917 -46.61 -18.81 0.40
C LEU A 917 -45.60 -19.97 0.44
N ASP A 918 -45.08 -20.24 1.63
CA ASP A 918 -44.17 -21.35 1.98
C ASP A 918 -42.89 -21.42 1.14
N THR A 919 -42.45 -20.28 0.62
CA THR A 919 -41.17 -20.11 -0.07
C THR A 919 -40.57 -18.75 0.25
N TRP A 920 -39.25 -18.66 0.17
CA TRP A 920 -38.56 -17.38 0.23
C TRP A 920 -38.82 -16.59 -1.04
N ASN A 921 -39.23 -15.34 -0.86
CA ASN A 921 -39.44 -14.37 -1.92
C ASN A 921 -38.37 -13.31 -1.78
N HIS A 922 -37.55 -13.13 -2.82
CA HIS A 922 -36.62 -12.00 -2.89
C HIS A 922 -37.40 -10.77 -3.35
N VAL A 923 -37.26 -9.65 -2.65
CA VAL A 923 -37.85 -8.38 -3.04
C VAL A 923 -36.73 -7.37 -3.21
N THR A 924 -36.70 -6.64 -4.32
CA THR A 924 -35.73 -5.58 -4.58
C THR A 924 -36.45 -4.34 -5.10
N VAL A 925 -36.19 -3.19 -4.49
CA VAL A 925 -36.81 -1.90 -4.82
C VAL A 925 -35.72 -0.88 -5.15
N ASN A 926 -35.82 -0.24 -6.31
CA ASN A 926 -34.92 0.85 -6.69
C ASN A 926 -35.35 2.16 -6.00
N LEU A 927 -34.75 2.45 -4.85
CA LEU A 927 -35.05 3.65 -4.07
C LEU A 927 -34.56 4.92 -4.76
N GLY A 928 -33.43 4.86 -5.46
CA GLY A 928 -32.89 5.99 -6.20
C GLY A 928 -33.86 6.54 -7.26
N SER A 929 -34.70 5.70 -7.84
CA SER A 929 -35.69 6.14 -8.83
C SER A 929 -36.83 7.01 -8.25
N VAL A 930 -37.11 6.90 -6.95
CA VAL A 930 -38.28 7.52 -6.30
C VAL A 930 -37.96 8.47 -5.15
N LYS A 931 -36.77 8.33 -4.53
CA LYS A 931 -36.39 8.99 -3.28
C LYS A 931 -34.93 9.47 -3.26
N ASN A 932 -34.28 9.60 -4.43
CA ASN A 932 -32.92 10.16 -4.51
C ASN A 932 -32.80 11.50 -3.77
N GLY A 933 -31.72 11.65 -3.00
CA GLY A 933 -31.43 12.79 -2.14
C GLY A 933 -32.21 12.83 -0.81
N GLN A 934 -33.08 11.86 -0.53
CA GLN A 934 -33.75 11.75 0.77
C GLN A 934 -32.93 10.88 1.73
N THR A 935 -33.07 11.12 3.03
CA THR A 935 -32.45 10.26 4.07
C THR A 935 -33.50 9.33 4.65
N ILE A 936 -33.22 8.03 4.72
CA ILE A 936 -34.01 7.04 5.45
C ILE A 936 -33.71 7.23 6.94
N THR A 937 -34.72 7.63 7.68
CA THR A 937 -34.63 7.88 9.13
C THR A 937 -35.11 6.70 9.96
N ARG A 938 -35.93 5.82 9.36
CA ARG A 938 -36.48 4.64 10.03
C ARG A 938 -36.88 3.56 9.03
N ILE A 939 -36.78 2.30 9.47
CA ILE A 939 -37.19 1.11 8.73
C ILE A 939 -38.23 0.36 9.56
N ASP A 940 -39.37 0.06 8.94
CA ASP A 940 -40.49 -0.65 9.56
C ASP A 940 -40.82 -1.93 8.78
N LEU A 941 -41.26 -2.98 9.47
CA LEU A 941 -41.92 -4.14 8.88
C LEU A 941 -43.43 -3.93 8.91
N GLY A 942 -44.05 -3.81 7.75
CA GLY A 942 -45.48 -3.52 7.60
C GLY A 942 -46.31 -4.74 7.23
N TYR A 943 -47.44 -4.93 7.90
CA TYR A 943 -48.58 -5.72 7.46
C TYR A 943 -49.75 -4.80 7.17
N ASP A 944 -50.43 -4.98 6.03
CA ASP A 944 -51.62 -4.19 5.68
C ASP A 944 -52.56 -5.00 4.79
N GLN A 945 -53.79 -5.22 5.27
CA GLN A 945 -54.83 -5.92 4.55
C GLN A 945 -56.21 -5.31 4.83
N PRO A 946 -56.61 -4.29 4.07
CA PRO A 946 -57.93 -3.69 4.19
C PRO A 946 -59.03 -4.75 3.96
N ASN A 947 -60.06 -4.77 4.81
CA ASN A 947 -61.14 -5.78 4.80
C ASN A 947 -60.69 -7.23 5.04
N GLY A 948 -59.42 -7.45 5.37
CA GLY A 948 -58.87 -8.75 5.77
C GLY A 948 -59.38 -9.21 7.14
N SER A 949 -59.38 -10.52 7.36
CA SER A 949 -59.60 -11.12 8.68
C SER A 949 -58.81 -12.43 8.78
N GLY A 950 -58.38 -12.78 9.99
CA GLY A 950 -57.60 -14.00 10.23
C GLY A 950 -56.10 -13.74 10.47
N GLY A 951 -55.36 -14.78 10.83
CA GLY A 951 -53.95 -14.63 11.21
C GLY A 951 -52.97 -14.68 10.04
N TYR A 952 -51.79 -14.11 10.27
CA TYR A 952 -50.66 -14.05 9.35
C TYR A 952 -49.36 -14.34 10.10
N ARG A 953 -48.38 -14.94 9.42
CA ARG A 953 -47.07 -15.26 9.99
C ARG A 953 -46.01 -15.47 8.90
N GLY A 954 -44.76 -15.20 9.22
CA GLY A 954 -43.64 -15.52 8.35
C GLY A 954 -42.29 -15.12 8.92
N TYR A 955 -41.27 -15.17 8.07
CA TYR A 955 -39.91 -14.75 8.37
C TYR A 955 -39.42 -13.68 7.39
N LEU A 956 -38.53 -12.81 7.86
CA LEU A 956 -37.84 -11.80 7.09
C LEU A 956 -36.33 -11.94 7.36
N ASP A 957 -35.53 -11.87 6.31
CA ASP A 957 -34.09 -12.08 6.38
C ASP A 957 -33.33 -11.23 5.34
N ASP A 958 -32.00 -11.14 5.50
CA ASP A 958 -31.05 -10.52 4.56
C ASP A 958 -31.47 -9.10 4.12
N VAL A 959 -31.80 -8.23 5.08
CA VAL A 959 -32.23 -6.85 4.78
C VAL A 959 -31.01 -6.01 4.41
N THR A 960 -30.97 -5.60 3.14
CA THR A 960 -29.89 -4.79 2.58
C THR A 960 -30.41 -3.48 1.99
N ILE A 961 -29.79 -2.37 2.36
CA ILE A 961 -29.89 -1.09 1.68
C ILE A 961 -28.50 -0.71 1.21
N SER A 962 -28.30 -0.69 -0.11
CA SER A 962 -27.00 -0.50 -0.72
C SER A 962 -27.09 0.24 -2.04
N GLY A 963 -26.06 1.03 -2.36
CA GLY A 963 -25.84 1.63 -3.67
C GLY A 963 -25.76 3.14 -3.68
#